data_AF-A0A511XAY3-F1
#
_entry.id   AF-A0A511XAY3-F1
#
_cell.length_a   1.000
_cell.length_b   1.000
_cell.length_c   1.000
_cell.angle_alpha   90.00
_cell.angle_beta   90.00
_cell.angle_gamma   90.00
#
_symmetry.space_group_name_H-M   'P 1'
#
loop_
_entity.id
_entity.type
_entity.pdbx_description
1 polymer ?
#
loop_
_entity_poly.entity_id
_entity_poly.type
_entity_poly.pdbx_seq_one_letter_code
_entity_poly.pdbx_strand_id
1 'polypeptide(L)'
;MAHDLTLNSAATFAASPVSTFGQALQSGGSGVSAAALFSAAGASLEVECVIEYTTAPSTNAIIAMQDYLFALAFTSAGKIQAWIGYVGGTNATVTSPGAYADGKSHRVALIYSNATMQLLVDGAAVATAAVSSTVQAAMSWTKQVFGVGFYPGSSKPYTNAGVIDEVAIFSPTRDSGAYTPTTSPYTGSESGLVALYHLDGDGTDSASASVTSALSGPSRAPTGSASTFVLTLGSAALTSAVTFTPSDAGAGGVFSPTTISIAVGATTGSFSYTPAAAGAVSLSTTNSGGVINPPALSLTTYAPLSLSGVAATAGSASVTIAATAAMTGGDGIASGYEYRLYRATAATGLPPTSTTATPLFAWTGPSVGDHSAGWTPSFTDTSGATGATYYYAIEGADQSGDAAYFATSSVVYPQGATTSTTYSLSGPSALTVGHSSTYTLTPNGSTGPSADVVVTPSWQLSGVFSPLTVTLPAGSTAAHTFAFTPSVAGSGALGVTNNGGLLDPAALTVTAAAPSTEAIITPDNAAITYSPYNWQVGSQVATSVNPGAYLNFCFTGTNLQIACDVTQNLAPFPQIWVTIDGQAPQLFTAAATITPIIPAATASWPVHTVEIQFKSATCTQSRWSPQNTSLKITSFTLALGATVSSMTAYTKNVLIYGDSISEGYLSISAVGSSTDASVSDSSLAWAYRQRAALGANIGVVAFTGSGLTVTGNGNVPPLTTTWNMLWGGQLRNFSPAPDLIVLNEGTNDGAKKATAAAVQAAMTTVLQNLVATCPATRIVVLQPYQGRATYMTADELATVTTGLQAAVAAVNNANITFAPTTGWFTASMPSADGTHPLGISTAASIAPRAAATLAPVLTSSATRSFFYY
;
A
#
# COMPACT_ATOMS: atom_id res chain seq x y z
N MET A 1 -9.86 -20.82 -22.09
CA MET A 1 -8.43 -20.50 -21.89
C MET A 1 -8.40 -19.00 -21.81
N ALA A 2 -7.82 -18.39 -20.77
CA ALA A 2 -7.70 -16.94 -20.74
C ALA A 2 -6.65 -16.53 -21.77
N HIS A 3 -7.05 -15.74 -22.76
CA HIS A 3 -6.17 -15.31 -23.84
C HIS A 3 -5.37 -14.04 -23.46
N ASP A 4 -4.92 -13.90 -22.21
CA ASP A 4 -4.30 -12.66 -21.73
C ASP A 4 -3.07 -12.24 -22.55
N LEU A 5 -2.96 -10.94 -22.82
CA LEU A 5 -1.79 -10.35 -23.45
C LEU A 5 -0.73 -10.08 -22.39
N THR A 6 0.50 -10.55 -22.63
CA THR A 6 1.67 -10.07 -21.90
C THR A 6 2.05 -8.70 -22.45
N LEU A 7 1.70 -7.64 -21.72
CA LEU A 7 2.02 -6.28 -22.10
C LEU A 7 3.52 -5.98 -21.95
N ASN A 8 4.06 -5.17 -22.85
CA ASN A 8 5.43 -4.68 -22.72
C ASN A 8 5.55 -3.70 -21.53
N SER A 9 6.74 -3.57 -20.93
CA SER A 9 6.99 -2.65 -19.81
C SER A 9 6.88 -1.17 -20.19
N ALA A 10 6.67 -0.86 -21.47
CA ALA A 10 6.48 0.49 -22.00
C ALA A 10 5.01 0.78 -22.36
N ALA A 11 4.08 -0.12 -22.00
CA ALA A 11 2.66 0.07 -22.25
C ALA A 11 2.14 1.24 -21.41
N THR A 12 1.61 2.25 -22.10
CA THR A 12 0.93 3.39 -21.49
C THR A 12 -0.50 3.46 -22.00
N PHE A 13 -1.38 4.02 -21.18
CA PHE A 13 -2.81 4.08 -21.42
C PHE A 13 -3.29 5.53 -21.33
N ALA A 14 -4.24 5.89 -22.19
CA ALA A 14 -4.96 7.17 -22.13
C ALA A 14 -6.45 6.92 -22.14
N ALA A 15 -7.24 7.97 -21.88
CA ALA A 15 -8.67 7.93 -22.16
C ALA A 15 -8.93 7.44 -23.59
N SER A 16 -9.85 6.50 -23.72
CA SER A 16 -10.28 6.01 -25.02
C SER A 16 -10.79 7.18 -25.87
N PRO A 17 -10.50 7.20 -27.18
CA PRO A 17 -10.99 8.24 -28.07
C PRO A 17 -12.52 8.19 -28.24
N VAL A 18 -13.16 7.13 -27.77
CA VAL A 18 -14.61 7.04 -27.64
C VAL A 18 -14.97 7.06 -26.15
N SER A 19 -15.69 8.10 -25.73
CA SER A 19 -15.90 8.41 -24.30
C SER A 19 -16.58 7.32 -23.48
N THR A 20 -17.23 6.35 -24.12
CA THR A 20 -17.90 5.21 -23.47
C THR A 20 -16.96 4.04 -23.15
N PHE A 21 -15.71 4.05 -23.62
CA PHE A 21 -14.80 2.89 -23.63
C PHE A 21 -13.56 3.04 -22.74
N GLY A 22 -13.65 3.78 -21.62
CA GLY A 22 -12.60 3.74 -20.59
C GLY A 22 -11.24 4.28 -21.05
N GLN A 23 -10.23 3.39 -21.10
CA GLN A 23 -8.86 3.65 -21.51
C GLN A 23 -8.45 2.83 -22.73
N ALA A 24 -7.46 3.31 -23.46
CA ALA A 24 -6.94 2.67 -24.66
C ALA A 24 -5.41 2.59 -24.63
N LEU A 25 -4.87 1.58 -25.31
CA LEU A 25 -3.42 1.41 -25.47
C LEU A 25 -2.85 2.55 -26.31
N GLN A 26 -1.88 3.28 -25.77
CA GLN A 26 -1.22 4.39 -26.47
C GLN A 26 -0.05 3.94 -27.34
N SER A 27 0.46 4.89 -28.14
CA SER A 27 1.68 4.74 -28.94
C SER A 27 2.86 4.28 -28.08
N GLY A 28 3.58 3.27 -28.55
CA GLY A 28 4.70 2.60 -27.88
C GLY A 28 4.31 1.33 -27.12
N GLY A 29 3.05 1.23 -26.66
CA GLY A 29 2.56 0.06 -25.92
C GLY A 29 2.27 -1.14 -26.82
N SER A 30 2.38 -2.36 -26.32
CA SER A 30 2.01 -3.56 -27.10
C SER A 30 1.78 -4.77 -26.20
N GLY A 31 1.15 -5.81 -26.75
CA GLY A 31 0.94 -7.07 -26.04
C GLY A 31 1.00 -8.29 -26.95
N VAL A 32 1.45 -9.42 -26.40
CA VAL A 32 1.45 -10.73 -27.07
C VAL A 32 0.89 -11.81 -26.14
N SER A 33 0.04 -12.69 -26.65
CA SER A 33 -0.43 -13.86 -25.90
C SER A 33 0.65 -14.95 -25.84
N ALA A 34 0.52 -15.88 -24.90
CA ALA A 34 1.37 -17.06 -24.84
C ALA A 34 0.96 -18.18 -25.83
N ALA A 35 -0.23 -18.09 -26.44
CA ALA A 35 -0.81 -19.13 -27.29
C ALA A 35 -1.71 -18.55 -28.40
N ALA A 36 -2.06 -19.36 -29.40
CA ALA A 36 -3.06 -19.02 -30.41
C ALA A 36 -4.45 -18.78 -29.76
N LEU A 37 -5.27 -17.91 -30.36
CA LEU A 37 -6.66 -17.64 -29.95
C LEU A 37 -7.56 -18.86 -30.10
N PHE A 38 -7.25 -19.76 -31.05
CA PHE A 38 -8.08 -20.92 -31.33
C PHE A 38 -7.34 -22.21 -31.04
N SER A 39 -8.05 -23.16 -30.45
CA SER A 39 -7.59 -24.54 -30.24
C SER A 39 -7.97 -25.50 -31.37
N ALA A 40 -8.87 -25.08 -32.27
CA ALA A 40 -9.33 -25.83 -33.42
C ALA A 40 -9.65 -24.88 -34.60
N ALA A 41 -9.80 -25.43 -35.80
CA ALA A 41 -10.17 -24.66 -36.98
C ALA A 41 -11.63 -24.17 -36.94
N GLY A 42 -11.84 -22.89 -37.20
CA GLY A 42 -13.16 -22.26 -37.38
C GLY A 42 -13.58 -22.18 -38.85
N ALA A 43 -14.87 -21.84 -39.08
CA ALA A 43 -15.43 -21.66 -40.43
C ALA A 43 -15.46 -20.19 -40.89
N SER A 44 -15.55 -19.25 -39.94
CA SER A 44 -15.55 -17.81 -40.18
C SER A 44 -14.99 -17.08 -38.96
N LEU A 45 -14.43 -15.89 -39.19
CA LEU A 45 -13.94 -15.02 -38.12
C LEU A 45 -14.25 -13.56 -38.41
N GLU A 46 -14.35 -12.81 -37.34
CA GLU A 46 -14.44 -11.35 -37.37
C GLU A 46 -13.51 -10.77 -36.32
N VAL A 47 -12.78 -9.73 -36.70
CA VAL A 47 -11.85 -9.01 -35.83
C VAL A 47 -12.25 -7.55 -35.89
N GLU A 48 -12.71 -7.02 -34.77
CA GLU A 48 -13.15 -5.64 -34.64
C GLU A 48 -12.25 -4.91 -33.64
N CYS A 49 -11.97 -3.62 -33.90
CA CYS A 49 -11.24 -2.76 -32.98
C CYS A 49 -11.63 -1.29 -33.16
N VAL A 50 -11.41 -0.50 -32.12
CA VAL A 50 -11.41 0.96 -32.16
C VAL A 50 -9.97 1.44 -32.31
N ILE A 51 -9.74 2.35 -33.27
CA ILE A 51 -8.41 2.89 -33.54
C ILE A 51 -8.45 4.40 -33.77
N GLU A 52 -7.38 5.09 -33.38
CA GLU A 52 -7.13 6.49 -33.75
C GLU A 52 -5.65 6.69 -34.09
N TYR A 53 -5.37 7.24 -35.28
CA TYR A 53 -4.01 7.49 -35.75
C TYR A 53 -3.92 8.89 -36.33
N THR A 54 -3.07 9.75 -35.76
CA THR A 54 -2.91 11.15 -36.20
C THR A 54 -2.06 11.29 -37.46
N THR A 55 -1.15 10.35 -37.71
CA THR A 55 -0.22 10.43 -38.85
C THR A 55 0.07 9.03 -39.38
N ALA A 56 0.18 8.91 -40.69
CA ALA A 56 0.53 7.65 -41.34
C ALA A 56 1.88 7.13 -40.81
N PRO A 57 1.98 5.84 -40.45
CA PRO A 57 3.23 5.27 -39.97
C PRO A 57 4.26 5.22 -41.11
N SER A 58 5.55 5.22 -40.78
CA SER A 58 6.62 5.16 -41.79
C SER A 58 6.71 3.79 -42.50
N THR A 59 6.08 2.77 -41.94
CA THR A 59 5.99 1.39 -42.45
C THR A 59 4.65 0.79 -42.00
N ASN A 60 4.25 -0.36 -42.54
CA ASN A 60 2.96 -0.96 -42.19
C ASN A 60 2.88 -1.30 -40.69
N ALA A 61 1.83 -0.85 -40.02
CA ALA A 61 1.61 -1.00 -38.59
C ALA A 61 0.48 -1.94 -38.27
N ILE A 62 0.82 -3.14 -37.80
CA ILE A 62 -0.15 -4.10 -37.28
C ILE A 62 -0.95 -3.47 -36.13
N ILE A 63 -2.25 -3.71 -36.15
CA ILE A 63 -3.21 -3.34 -35.11
C ILE A 63 -3.45 -4.58 -34.26
N ALA A 64 -3.90 -5.66 -34.88
CA ALA A 64 -4.10 -6.98 -34.26
C ALA A 64 -3.73 -8.09 -35.26
N MET A 65 -3.07 -9.14 -34.80
CA MET A 65 -2.62 -10.24 -35.67
C MET A 65 -2.51 -11.56 -34.93
N GLN A 66 -2.90 -12.64 -35.62
CA GLN A 66 -2.39 -13.99 -35.40
C GLN A 66 -1.87 -14.50 -36.74
N ASP A 67 -0.55 -14.57 -36.88
CA ASP A 67 0.08 -14.92 -38.15
C ASP A 67 -0.36 -16.33 -38.62
N TYR A 68 -0.42 -16.55 -39.94
CA TYR A 68 -1.09 -17.67 -40.61
C TYR A 68 -2.64 -17.67 -40.55
N LEU A 69 -3.28 -16.76 -39.82
CA LEU A 69 -4.75 -16.66 -39.80
C LEU A 69 -5.23 -15.31 -40.34
N PHE A 70 -4.98 -14.23 -39.61
CA PHE A 70 -5.41 -12.89 -39.98
C PHE A 70 -4.42 -11.82 -39.51
N ALA A 71 -4.47 -10.67 -40.18
CA ALA A 71 -3.86 -9.44 -39.70
C ALA A 71 -4.71 -8.24 -40.09
N LEU A 72 -4.75 -7.23 -39.23
CA LEU A 72 -5.31 -5.90 -39.50
C LEU A 72 -4.19 -4.86 -39.26
N ALA A 73 -4.02 -3.88 -40.15
CA ALA A 73 -2.93 -2.92 -40.06
C ALA A 73 -3.26 -1.57 -40.70
N PHE A 74 -2.47 -0.55 -40.35
CA PHE A 74 -2.25 0.64 -41.17
C PHE A 74 -1.11 0.41 -42.17
N THR A 75 -1.26 0.93 -43.38
CA THR A 75 -0.18 1.02 -44.37
C THR A 75 0.65 2.28 -44.16
N SER A 76 1.83 2.34 -44.76
CA SER A 76 2.62 3.59 -44.79
C SER A 76 1.94 4.76 -45.52
N ALA A 77 0.86 4.49 -46.27
CA ALA A 77 0.01 5.51 -46.89
C ALA A 77 -1.18 5.94 -46.00
N GLY A 78 -1.24 5.49 -44.74
CA GLY A 78 -2.33 5.81 -43.81
C GLY A 78 -3.64 5.10 -44.11
N LYS A 79 -3.64 4.09 -45.01
CA LYS A 79 -4.81 3.27 -45.32
C LYS A 79 -4.89 2.08 -44.39
N ILE A 80 -6.11 1.63 -44.06
CA ILE A 80 -6.33 0.37 -43.35
C ILE A 80 -6.22 -0.79 -44.35
N GLN A 81 -5.51 -1.84 -43.98
CA GLN A 81 -5.28 -3.05 -44.76
C GLN A 81 -5.51 -4.28 -43.87
N ALA A 82 -6.11 -5.31 -44.45
CA ALA A 82 -6.34 -6.58 -43.78
C ALA A 82 -5.84 -7.75 -44.62
N TRP A 83 -5.46 -8.84 -43.96
CA TRP A 83 -4.99 -10.08 -44.57
C TRP A 83 -5.71 -11.29 -44.00
N ILE A 84 -5.85 -12.31 -44.84
CA ILE A 84 -6.19 -13.68 -44.46
C ILE A 84 -5.08 -14.61 -44.97
N GLY A 85 -4.51 -15.44 -44.10
CA GLY A 85 -3.38 -16.34 -44.40
C GLY A 85 -2.03 -15.88 -43.81
N TYR A 86 -0.92 -16.30 -44.42
CA TYR A 86 0.44 -16.00 -43.93
C TYR A 86 0.94 -14.66 -44.51
N VAL A 87 1.16 -13.66 -43.65
CA VAL A 87 1.48 -12.27 -44.07
C VAL A 87 2.78 -12.21 -44.90
N GLY A 88 3.77 -13.05 -44.58
CA GLY A 88 5.04 -13.15 -45.31
C GLY A 88 5.04 -14.07 -46.54
N GLY A 89 3.89 -14.63 -46.94
CA GLY A 89 3.80 -15.59 -48.04
C GLY A 89 2.40 -15.69 -48.66
N THR A 90 1.78 -16.87 -48.62
CA THR A 90 0.48 -17.10 -49.27
C THR A 90 -0.66 -16.48 -48.46
N ASN A 91 -1.21 -15.37 -48.95
CA ASN A 91 -2.33 -14.66 -48.32
C ASN A 91 -3.28 -14.01 -49.35
N ALA A 92 -4.46 -13.63 -48.86
CA ALA A 92 -5.36 -12.68 -49.52
C ALA A 92 -5.31 -11.34 -48.78
N THR A 93 -5.49 -10.23 -49.49
CA THR A 93 -5.37 -8.88 -48.92
C THR A 93 -6.47 -7.97 -49.44
N VAL A 94 -7.00 -7.13 -48.57
CA VAL A 94 -7.86 -5.99 -48.94
C VAL A 94 -7.31 -4.71 -48.32
N THR A 95 -7.38 -3.61 -49.05
CA THR A 95 -6.94 -2.29 -48.59
C THR A 95 -8.06 -1.30 -48.84
N SER A 96 -8.32 -0.47 -47.83
CA SER A 96 -9.29 0.60 -47.94
C SER A 96 -8.94 1.59 -49.07
N PRO A 97 -9.96 2.15 -49.76
CA PRO A 97 -9.74 3.09 -50.85
C PRO A 97 -9.18 4.44 -50.36
N GLY A 98 -9.65 4.91 -49.20
CA GLY A 98 -9.22 6.14 -48.52
C GLY A 98 -8.16 5.91 -47.44
N ALA A 99 -7.55 6.99 -46.98
CA ALA A 99 -6.68 7.00 -45.79
C ALA A 99 -7.50 7.36 -44.54
N TYR A 100 -7.15 6.75 -43.42
CA TYR A 100 -7.85 6.86 -42.12
C TYR A 100 -6.89 7.19 -40.96
N ALA A 101 -5.64 7.55 -41.28
CA ALA A 101 -4.72 8.17 -40.33
C ALA A 101 -4.95 9.69 -40.31
N ASP A 102 -6.16 10.10 -39.93
CA ASP A 102 -6.65 11.49 -39.97
C ASP A 102 -6.86 12.13 -38.58
N GLY A 103 -6.44 11.43 -37.53
CA GLY A 103 -6.61 11.85 -36.14
C GLY A 103 -8.02 11.71 -35.59
N LYS A 104 -8.90 10.95 -36.25
CA LYS A 104 -10.22 10.59 -35.72
C LYS A 104 -10.26 9.13 -35.29
N SER A 105 -11.19 8.87 -34.37
CA SER A 105 -11.56 7.52 -34.00
C SER A 105 -12.33 6.84 -35.13
N HIS A 106 -11.90 5.63 -35.47
CA HIS A 106 -12.55 4.76 -36.43
C HIS A 106 -12.82 3.38 -35.84
N ARG A 107 -13.99 2.83 -36.16
CA ARG A 107 -14.31 1.43 -35.85
C ARG A 107 -14.02 0.57 -37.07
N VAL A 108 -13.14 -0.40 -36.92
CA VAL A 108 -12.64 -1.19 -38.05
C VAL A 108 -12.91 -2.65 -37.81
N ALA A 109 -13.42 -3.33 -38.84
CA ALA A 109 -13.62 -4.78 -38.79
C ALA A 109 -13.06 -5.49 -40.02
N LEU A 110 -12.36 -6.60 -39.79
CA LEU A 110 -12.05 -7.62 -40.80
C LEU A 110 -13.02 -8.78 -40.63
N ILE A 111 -13.76 -9.11 -41.67
CA ILE A 111 -14.64 -10.28 -41.72
C ILE A 111 -14.08 -11.28 -42.72
N TYR A 112 -14.00 -12.55 -42.33
CA TYR A 112 -13.76 -13.68 -43.23
C TYR A 112 -14.85 -14.73 -43.09
N SER A 113 -15.58 -14.97 -44.18
CA SER A 113 -16.66 -15.94 -44.25
C SER A 113 -16.88 -16.39 -45.69
N ASN A 114 -17.28 -17.65 -45.89
CA ASN A 114 -17.60 -18.21 -47.22
C ASN A 114 -16.52 -17.92 -48.29
N ALA A 115 -15.25 -18.15 -47.94
CA ALA A 115 -14.10 -17.87 -48.82
C ALA A 115 -14.01 -16.42 -49.31
N THR A 116 -14.57 -15.47 -48.56
CA THR A 116 -14.56 -14.04 -48.88
C THR A 116 -14.04 -13.28 -47.66
N MET A 117 -13.21 -12.26 -47.90
CA MET A 117 -12.79 -11.32 -46.87
C MET A 117 -13.32 -9.92 -47.16
N GLN A 118 -13.77 -9.22 -46.12
CA GLN A 118 -14.29 -7.87 -46.19
C GLN A 118 -13.59 -6.99 -45.16
N LEU A 119 -13.31 -5.75 -45.54
CA LEU A 119 -12.84 -4.71 -44.64
C LEU A 119 -13.94 -3.67 -44.48
N LEU A 120 -14.31 -3.43 -43.23
CA LEU A 120 -15.31 -2.45 -42.84
C LEU A 120 -14.65 -1.34 -42.05
N VAL A 121 -15.07 -0.10 -42.31
CA VAL A 121 -14.66 1.07 -41.55
C VAL A 121 -15.92 1.88 -41.24
N ASP A 122 -16.12 2.17 -39.97
CA ASP A 122 -17.28 2.85 -39.41
C ASP A 122 -18.61 2.22 -39.86
N GLY A 123 -18.62 0.88 -39.92
CA GLY A 123 -19.78 0.07 -40.30
C GLY A 123 -20.00 -0.09 -41.81
N ALA A 124 -19.29 0.66 -42.65
CA ALA A 124 -19.39 0.55 -44.10
C ALA A 124 -18.38 -0.47 -44.65
N ALA A 125 -18.81 -1.39 -45.52
CA ALA A 125 -17.90 -2.28 -46.27
C ALA A 125 -17.14 -1.48 -47.33
N VAL A 126 -15.86 -1.20 -47.07
CA VAL A 126 -15.01 -0.34 -47.92
C VAL A 126 -14.16 -1.11 -48.92
N ALA A 127 -13.91 -2.41 -48.67
CA ALA A 127 -13.20 -3.29 -49.60
C ALA A 127 -13.61 -4.76 -49.41
N THR A 128 -13.51 -5.56 -50.47
CA THR A 128 -13.84 -6.99 -50.47
C THR A 128 -12.94 -7.73 -51.44
N ALA A 129 -12.54 -8.95 -51.09
CA ALA A 129 -11.80 -9.86 -51.98
C ALA A 129 -12.18 -11.32 -51.75
N ALA A 130 -12.05 -12.14 -52.80
CA ALA A 130 -12.15 -13.58 -52.70
C ALA A 130 -10.86 -14.17 -52.10
N VAL A 131 -10.99 -15.15 -51.22
CA VAL A 131 -9.89 -15.91 -50.62
C VAL A 131 -9.76 -17.23 -51.38
N SER A 132 -8.72 -17.35 -52.20
CA SER A 132 -8.50 -18.54 -53.04
C SER A 132 -8.34 -19.82 -52.21
N SER A 133 -8.63 -20.98 -52.81
CA SER A 133 -8.42 -22.29 -52.17
C SER A 133 -6.96 -22.51 -51.73
N THR A 134 -6.00 -21.92 -52.44
CA THR A 134 -4.57 -21.97 -52.08
C THR A 134 -4.29 -21.21 -50.78
N VAL A 135 -4.93 -20.05 -50.58
CA VAL A 135 -4.82 -19.29 -49.33
C VAL A 135 -5.51 -20.05 -48.20
N GLN A 136 -6.73 -20.55 -48.45
CA GLN A 136 -7.49 -21.33 -47.45
C GLN A 136 -6.71 -22.57 -46.97
N ALA A 137 -6.01 -23.26 -47.87
CA ALA A 137 -5.17 -24.41 -47.52
C ALA A 137 -3.90 -24.03 -46.73
N ALA A 138 -3.43 -22.78 -46.84
CA ALA A 138 -2.27 -22.28 -46.12
C ALA A 138 -2.62 -21.67 -44.75
N MET A 139 -3.89 -21.37 -44.50
CA MET A 139 -4.36 -20.82 -43.23
C MET A 139 -4.19 -21.80 -42.07
N SER A 140 -3.94 -21.28 -40.88
CA SER A 140 -3.91 -22.08 -39.65
C SER A 140 -4.47 -21.31 -38.47
N TRP A 141 -5.57 -21.82 -37.90
CA TRP A 141 -6.24 -21.23 -36.75
C TRP A 141 -5.49 -21.40 -35.43
N THR A 142 -4.66 -22.44 -35.35
CA THR A 142 -4.02 -22.89 -34.10
C THR A 142 -2.52 -22.63 -34.05
N LYS A 143 -1.99 -21.87 -35.03
CA LYS A 143 -0.56 -21.54 -35.11
C LYS A 143 -0.34 -20.07 -34.77
N GLN A 144 0.85 -19.84 -34.21
CA GLN A 144 1.37 -18.54 -33.79
C GLN A 144 0.57 -17.90 -32.66
N VAL A 145 1.26 -17.04 -31.92
CA VAL A 145 0.65 -16.25 -30.86
C VAL A 145 -0.18 -15.12 -31.46
N PHE A 146 -1.17 -14.66 -30.72
CA PHE A 146 -1.89 -13.44 -31.03
C PHE A 146 -1.16 -12.23 -30.44
N GLY A 147 -1.23 -11.10 -31.11
CA GLY A 147 -0.61 -9.87 -30.64
C GLY A 147 -1.32 -8.62 -31.13
N VAL A 148 -1.11 -7.54 -30.38
CA VAL A 148 -1.67 -6.20 -30.63
C VAL A 148 -0.52 -5.17 -30.68
N GLY A 149 -0.49 -4.34 -31.73
CA GLY A 149 0.54 -3.31 -32.00
C GLY A 149 1.39 -3.55 -33.26
N PHE A 150 2.24 -2.58 -33.65
CA PHE A 150 3.12 -2.64 -34.85
C PHE A 150 4.13 -3.77 -34.74
N TYR A 151 4.09 -4.73 -35.66
CA TYR A 151 5.08 -5.79 -35.75
C TYR A 151 6.11 -5.47 -36.85
N PRO A 152 7.38 -5.16 -36.52
CA PRO A 152 8.37 -4.78 -37.53
C PRO A 152 9.04 -5.97 -38.24
N GLY A 153 8.57 -7.21 -38.00
CA GLY A 153 9.13 -8.44 -38.55
C GLY A 153 9.68 -9.42 -37.49
N SER A 154 10.18 -10.56 -37.95
CA SER A 154 10.43 -11.82 -37.21
C SER A 154 11.34 -11.77 -35.96
N SER A 155 11.91 -10.61 -35.64
CA SER A 155 12.89 -10.46 -34.55
C SER A 155 12.75 -9.15 -33.76
N LYS A 156 11.60 -8.46 -33.87
CA LYS A 156 11.32 -7.26 -33.09
C LYS A 156 9.99 -7.38 -32.34
N PRO A 157 9.88 -6.77 -31.14
CA PRO A 157 8.63 -6.75 -30.37
C PRO A 157 7.56 -5.92 -31.10
N TYR A 158 6.30 -6.19 -30.77
CA TYR A 158 5.18 -5.37 -31.19
C TYR A 158 5.33 -3.95 -30.57
N THR A 159 4.87 -2.88 -31.24
CA THR A 159 4.88 -1.51 -30.68
C THR A 159 3.67 -0.70 -31.19
N ASN A 160 2.80 -0.11 -30.41
CA ASN A 160 1.69 0.65 -31.00
C ASN A 160 2.20 1.96 -31.65
N ALA A 161 1.57 2.43 -32.73
CA ALA A 161 1.92 3.70 -33.40
C ALA A 161 0.76 4.73 -33.36
N GLY A 162 -0.33 4.39 -32.68
CA GLY A 162 -1.50 5.24 -32.47
C GLY A 162 -2.24 4.84 -31.19
N VAL A 163 -3.56 4.94 -31.17
CA VAL A 163 -4.40 4.43 -30.08
C VAL A 163 -5.17 3.21 -30.57
N ILE A 164 -5.19 2.14 -29.77
CA ILE A 164 -5.91 0.89 -30.06
C ILE A 164 -6.74 0.52 -28.84
N ASP A 165 -8.00 0.16 -29.08
CA ASP A 165 -8.98 -0.18 -28.06
C ASP A 165 -10.00 -1.20 -28.60
N GLU A 166 -10.79 -1.82 -27.71
CA GLU A 166 -11.92 -2.72 -28.02
C GLU A 166 -11.58 -3.81 -29.03
N VAL A 167 -10.45 -4.50 -28.84
CA VAL A 167 -10.05 -5.58 -29.74
C VAL A 167 -10.90 -6.81 -29.43
N ALA A 168 -11.89 -7.07 -30.29
CA ALA A 168 -12.85 -8.14 -30.15
C ALA A 168 -12.74 -9.14 -31.31
N ILE A 169 -12.69 -10.43 -30.98
CA ILE A 169 -12.59 -11.52 -31.94
C ILE A 169 -13.82 -12.39 -31.83
N PHE A 170 -14.52 -12.60 -32.94
CA PHE A 170 -15.71 -13.46 -33.00
C PHE A 170 -15.49 -14.64 -33.94
N SER A 171 -16.00 -15.81 -33.55
CA SER A 171 -16.15 -16.99 -34.40
C SER A 171 -17.36 -17.80 -33.92
N PRO A 172 -18.38 -18.03 -34.77
CA PRO A 172 -18.49 -17.55 -36.14
C PRO A 172 -18.57 -16.01 -36.21
N THR A 173 -18.33 -15.44 -37.40
CA THR A 173 -18.57 -14.01 -37.64
C THR A 173 -20.03 -13.66 -37.34
N ARG A 174 -20.27 -12.45 -36.82
CA ARG A 174 -21.62 -11.95 -36.52
C ARG A 174 -22.25 -11.33 -37.75
N ASP A 175 -21.45 -10.62 -38.53
CA ASP A 175 -21.88 -9.87 -39.70
C ASP A 175 -21.24 -10.39 -40.98
N SER A 176 -21.85 -10.13 -42.13
CA SER A 176 -21.29 -10.49 -43.46
C SER A 176 -21.47 -9.37 -44.49
N GLY A 177 -21.70 -8.15 -44.00
CA GLY A 177 -21.97 -6.93 -44.75
C GLY A 177 -21.91 -5.69 -43.86
N ALA A 178 -22.33 -4.53 -44.38
CA ALA A 178 -22.36 -3.29 -43.60
C ALA A 178 -23.27 -3.41 -42.37
N TYR A 179 -22.85 -2.81 -41.26
CA TYR A 179 -23.56 -2.84 -39.97
C TYR A 179 -23.49 -1.47 -39.28
N THR A 180 -24.29 -1.27 -38.24
CA THR A 180 -24.15 -0.10 -37.37
C THR A 180 -23.17 -0.44 -36.25
N PRO A 181 -22.00 0.21 -36.16
CA PRO A 181 -21.08 -0.07 -35.07
C PRO A 181 -21.74 0.23 -33.73
N THR A 182 -21.67 -0.73 -32.81
CA THR A 182 -22.02 -0.48 -31.40
C THR A 182 -21.23 0.71 -30.84
N THR A 183 -21.92 1.56 -30.09
CA THR A 183 -21.33 2.73 -29.41
C THR A 183 -21.01 2.45 -27.95
N SER A 184 -21.24 1.23 -27.49
CA SER A 184 -21.04 0.76 -26.12
C SER A 184 -19.99 -0.37 -26.10
N PRO A 185 -19.19 -0.47 -25.02
CA PRO A 185 -18.28 -1.58 -24.77
C PRO A 185 -18.97 -2.93 -24.89
N TYR A 186 -18.24 -3.91 -25.41
CA TYR A 186 -18.64 -5.29 -25.25
C TYR A 186 -18.57 -5.69 -23.78
N THR A 187 -19.37 -6.67 -23.42
CA THR A 187 -19.51 -7.14 -22.03
C THR A 187 -18.71 -8.41 -21.77
N GLY A 188 -18.16 -9.05 -22.82
CA GLY A 188 -17.53 -10.36 -22.72
C GLY A 188 -18.51 -11.53 -22.82
N SER A 189 -19.82 -11.24 -22.88
CA SER A 189 -20.89 -12.23 -22.92
C SER A 189 -21.54 -12.39 -24.30
N GLU A 190 -21.00 -11.71 -25.31
CA GLU A 190 -21.54 -11.71 -26.66
C GLU A 190 -21.47 -13.10 -27.30
N SER A 191 -22.53 -13.46 -28.03
CA SER A 191 -22.58 -14.73 -28.73
C SER A 191 -21.47 -14.82 -29.79
N GLY A 192 -20.71 -15.91 -29.76
CA GLY A 192 -19.61 -16.15 -30.69
C GLY A 192 -18.32 -15.38 -30.35
N LEU A 193 -18.26 -14.64 -29.23
CA LEU A 193 -17.03 -13.99 -28.79
C LEU A 193 -15.98 -15.02 -28.38
N VAL A 194 -14.78 -14.86 -28.91
CA VAL A 194 -13.62 -15.73 -28.67
C VAL A 194 -12.64 -15.09 -27.70
N ALA A 195 -12.38 -13.79 -27.89
CA ALA A 195 -11.51 -13.00 -27.01
C ALA A 195 -11.93 -11.52 -27.10
N LEU A 196 -11.80 -10.81 -25.97
CA LEU A 196 -12.11 -9.39 -25.86
C LEU A 196 -11.07 -8.69 -25.01
N TYR A 197 -10.47 -7.64 -25.56
CA TYR A 197 -9.53 -6.80 -24.84
C TYR A 197 -10.00 -5.36 -24.88
N HIS A 198 -10.46 -4.87 -23.73
CA HIS A 198 -10.73 -3.44 -23.49
C HIS A 198 -9.44 -2.63 -23.37
N LEU A 199 -8.28 -3.29 -23.20
CA LEU A 199 -6.99 -2.61 -23.06
C LEU A 199 -7.01 -1.50 -21.97
N ASP A 200 -7.79 -1.70 -20.90
CA ASP A 200 -7.95 -0.82 -19.75
C ASP A 200 -6.83 -1.00 -18.71
N GLY A 201 -5.56 -0.87 -19.14
CA GLY A 201 -4.43 -0.85 -18.22
C GLY A 201 -3.67 -2.18 -18.05
N ASP A 202 -4.28 -3.33 -18.35
CA ASP A 202 -3.67 -4.63 -18.05
C ASP A 202 -3.64 -5.66 -19.20
N GLY A 203 -4.36 -5.42 -20.30
CA GLY A 203 -4.34 -6.28 -21.49
C GLY A 203 -4.95 -7.67 -21.27
N THR A 204 -5.77 -7.83 -20.22
CA THR A 204 -6.43 -9.10 -19.88
C THR A 204 -7.59 -9.41 -20.83
N ASP A 205 -7.82 -10.71 -21.08
CA ASP A 205 -8.93 -11.19 -21.90
C ASP A 205 -10.24 -11.19 -21.10
N SER A 206 -11.06 -10.18 -21.37
CA SER A 206 -12.36 -9.95 -20.72
C SER A 206 -13.47 -10.91 -21.19
N ALA A 207 -13.20 -11.77 -22.18
CA ALA A 207 -14.12 -12.85 -22.55
C ALA A 207 -14.06 -14.04 -21.57
N SER A 208 -13.02 -14.13 -20.75
CA SER A 208 -12.79 -15.25 -19.83
C SER A 208 -13.37 -14.96 -18.43
N ALA A 209 -14.68 -15.24 -18.28
CA ALA A 209 -15.46 -15.22 -17.05
C ALA A 209 -15.62 -13.83 -16.38
N SER A 210 -16.58 -13.07 -16.89
CA SER A 210 -17.04 -11.83 -16.30
C SER A 210 -17.60 -12.05 -14.89
N VAL A 211 -16.94 -11.53 -13.87
CA VAL A 211 -17.60 -11.25 -12.58
C VAL A 211 -18.55 -10.08 -12.86
N THR A 212 -19.87 -10.31 -12.83
CA THR A 212 -20.84 -9.21 -12.92
C THR A 212 -20.90 -8.48 -11.58
N SER A 213 -21.18 -7.18 -11.57
CA SER A 213 -21.47 -6.46 -10.33
C SER A 213 -22.86 -5.80 -10.38
N ALA A 214 -23.44 -5.56 -9.21
CA ALA A 214 -24.73 -4.91 -9.03
C ALA A 214 -24.60 -3.78 -7.99
N LEU A 215 -25.09 -2.59 -8.34
CA LEU A 215 -25.19 -1.46 -7.42
C LEU A 215 -26.62 -1.37 -6.89
N SER A 216 -26.76 -1.30 -5.57
CA SER A 216 -28.05 -1.17 -4.89
C SER A 216 -27.99 -0.10 -3.82
N GLY A 217 -29.13 0.53 -3.55
CA GLY A 217 -29.27 1.57 -2.55
C GLY A 217 -30.64 2.23 -2.65
N PRO A 218 -30.89 3.27 -1.86
CA PRO A 218 -32.16 3.99 -1.88
C PRO A 218 -32.36 4.71 -3.22
N SER A 219 -33.62 4.81 -3.67
CA SER A 219 -34.02 5.57 -4.86
C SER A 219 -34.18 7.08 -4.60
N ARG A 220 -34.15 7.49 -3.33
CA ARG A 220 -34.25 8.89 -2.89
C ARG A 220 -33.27 9.19 -1.73
N ALA A 221 -32.70 10.40 -1.68
CA ALA A 221 -31.78 10.80 -0.61
C ALA A 221 -31.90 12.29 -0.22
N PRO A 222 -31.75 12.66 1.07
CA PRO A 222 -31.73 14.06 1.48
C PRO A 222 -30.41 14.75 1.12
N THR A 223 -30.47 16.01 0.68
CA THR A 223 -29.27 16.84 0.52
C THR A 223 -28.53 17.05 1.84
N GLY A 224 -27.20 17.06 1.76
CA GLY A 224 -26.32 17.26 2.92
C GLY A 224 -26.24 16.10 3.90
N SER A 225 -26.95 14.99 3.65
CA SER A 225 -26.94 13.79 4.50
C SER A 225 -26.48 12.56 3.71
N ALA A 226 -25.66 11.73 4.36
CA ALA A 226 -25.10 10.53 3.76
C ALA A 226 -26.15 9.42 3.62
N SER A 227 -26.24 8.83 2.43
CA SER A 227 -27.03 7.61 2.16
C SER A 227 -26.11 6.46 1.74
N THR A 228 -26.34 5.26 2.25
CA THR A 228 -25.48 4.09 2.01
C THR A 228 -25.90 3.34 0.74
N PHE A 229 -24.91 2.98 -0.07
CA PHE A 229 -25.03 2.17 -1.28
C PHE A 229 -24.12 0.95 -1.16
N VAL A 230 -24.59 -0.18 -1.72
CA VAL A 230 -23.90 -1.46 -1.67
C VAL A 230 -23.63 -1.96 -3.08
N LEU A 231 -22.38 -2.28 -3.33
CA LEU A 231 -21.90 -2.93 -4.53
C LEU A 231 -21.71 -4.43 -4.23
N THR A 232 -22.34 -5.28 -5.04
CA THR A 232 -22.32 -6.73 -4.88
C THR A 232 -21.73 -7.38 -6.12
N LEU A 233 -20.79 -8.31 -5.95
CA LEU A 233 -20.21 -9.12 -7.01
C LEU A 233 -21.04 -10.39 -7.22
N GLY A 234 -21.14 -10.84 -8.48
CA GLY A 234 -21.69 -12.13 -8.86
C GLY A 234 -20.87 -13.27 -8.25
N SER A 235 -21.42 -14.49 -8.25
CA SER A 235 -20.90 -15.66 -7.52
C SER A 235 -19.52 -16.19 -7.98
N ALA A 236 -18.77 -15.45 -8.79
CA ALA A 236 -17.45 -15.80 -9.27
C ALA A 236 -16.35 -15.28 -8.33
N ALA A 237 -15.35 -16.12 -8.06
CA ALA A 237 -14.24 -15.77 -7.19
C ALA A 237 -13.30 -14.77 -7.87
N LEU A 238 -13.09 -13.61 -7.23
CA LEU A 238 -12.02 -12.70 -7.59
C LEU A 238 -10.65 -13.40 -7.48
N THR A 239 -9.78 -13.24 -8.47
CA THR A 239 -8.41 -13.78 -8.45
C THR A 239 -7.40 -12.80 -7.85
N SER A 240 -7.75 -11.52 -7.77
CA SER A 240 -7.02 -10.43 -7.12
C SER A 240 -8.01 -9.42 -6.51
N ALA A 241 -7.54 -8.53 -5.63
CA ALA A 241 -8.42 -7.49 -5.07
C ALA A 241 -8.77 -6.46 -6.16
N VAL A 242 -10.05 -6.09 -6.25
CA VAL A 242 -10.56 -5.12 -7.24
C VAL A 242 -10.95 -3.83 -6.55
N THR A 243 -10.50 -2.69 -7.09
CA THR A 243 -10.85 -1.36 -6.57
C THR A 243 -11.95 -0.73 -7.41
N PHE A 244 -13.04 -0.30 -6.79
CA PHE A 244 -14.15 0.41 -7.40
C PHE A 244 -14.11 1.90 -7.05
N THR A 245 -14.43 2.75 -8.01
CA THR A 245 -14.51 4.22 -7.86
C THR A 245 -15.93 4.69 -8.18
N PRO A 246 -16.71 5.12 -7.17
CA PRO A 246 -18.02 5.72 -7.38
C PRO A 246 -17.96 7.10 -8.07
N SER A 247 -19.01 7.43 -8.82
CA SER A 247 -19.18 8.72 -9.51
C SER A 247 -20.66 9.14 -9.51
N ASP A 248 -20.92 10.44 -9.42
CA ASP A 248 -22.25 11.05 -9.50
C ASP A 248 -22.46 11.85 -10.81
N ALA A 249 -21.64 11.57 -11.82
CA ALA A 249 -21.62 12.27 -13.10
C ALA A 249 -21.47 13.80 -12.99
N GLY A 250 -20.83 14.30 -11.91
CA GLY A 250 -20.55 15.72 -11.72
C GLY A 250 -21.65 16.48 -10.97
N ALA A 251 -22.57 15.80 -10.28
CA ALA A 251 -23.59 16.42 -9.44
C ALA A 251 -23.01 17.11 -8.18
N GLY A 252 -21.72 16.92 -7.89
CA GLY A 252 -20.97 17.68 -6.88
C GLY A 252 -21.14 17.16 -5.45
N GLY A 253 -21.72 15.98 -5.27
CA GLY A 253 -21.83 15.31 -3.97
C GLY A 253 -20.51 14.67 -3.52
N VAL A 254 -20.49 14.18 -2.28
CA VAL A 254 -19.29 13.61 -1.63
C VAL A 254 -19.48 12.12 -1.41
N PHE A 255 -18.48 11.33 -1.81
CA PHE A 255 -18.41 9.88 -1.56
C PHE A 255 -17.51 9.57 -0.37
N SER A 256 -17.93 8.65 0.49
CA SER A 256 -17.14 8.17 1.63
C SER A 256 -17.28 6.65 1.80
N PRO A 257 -16.21 5.86 1.60
CA PRO A 257 -14.90 6.27 1.08
C PRO A 257 -14.95 6.68 -0.41
N THR A 258 -13.90 7.34 -0.93
CA THR A 258 -13.80 7.76 -2.35
C THR A 258 -13.49 6.60 -3.30
N THR A 259 -12.99 5.49 -2.78
CA THR A 259 -12.81 4.21 -3.49
C THR A 259 -13.13 3.04 -2.56
N ILE A 260 -13.50 1.90 -3.12
CA ILE A 260 -13.90 0.69 -2.39
C ILE A 260 -13.03 -0.46 -2.89
N SER A 261 -12.27 -1.12 -2.03
CA SER A 261 -11.51 -2.31 -2.42
C SER A 261 -12.25 -3.56 -1.96
N ILE A 262 -12.59 -4.45 -2.90
CA ILE A 262 -13.16 -5.77 -2.60
C ILE A 262 -12.05 -6.80 -2.76
N ALA A 263 -11.66 -7.42 -1.63
CA ALA A 263 -10.59 -8.40 -1.58
C ALA A 263 -11.02 -9.78 -2.14
N VAL A 264 -10.04 -10.63 -2.45
CA VAL A 264 -10.26 -12.04 -2.82
C VAL A 264 -11.10 -12.74 -1.74
N GLY A 265 -12.21 -13.36 -2.14
CA GLY A 265 -13.15 -14.05 -1.25
C GLY A 265 -14.25 -13.17 -0.64
N ALA A 266 -14.19 -11.84 -0.80
CA ALA A 266 -15.29 -10.94 -0.46
C ALA A 266 -16.22 -10.74 -1.67
N THR A 267 -17.52 -10.62 -1.42
CA THR A 267 -18.54 -10.45 -2.47
C THR A 267 -19.24 -9.11 -2.43
N THR A 268 -18.94 -8.25 -1.45
CA THR A 268 -19.63 -6.97 -1.27
C THR A 268 -18.68 -5.87 -0.81
N GLY A 269 -18.92 -4.64 -1.28
CA GLY A 269 -18.34 -3.41 -0.75
C GLY A 269 -19.43 -2.35 -0.59
N SER A 270 -19.22 -1.36 0.28
CA SER A 270 -20.20 -0.29 0.50
C SER A 270 -19.56 1.08 0.56
N PHE A 271 -20.32 2.10 0.18
CA PHE A 271 -19.95 3.50 0.28
C PHE A 271 -21.17 4.34 0.65
N SER A 272 -20.93 5.54 1.15
CA SER A 272 -21.96 6.55 1.35
C SER A 272 -21.84 7.66 0.30
N TYR A 273 -22.98 8.17 -0.15
CA TYR A 273 -23.06 9.37 -0.99
C TYR A 273 -23.85 10.46 -0.27
N THR A 274 -23.27 11.66 -0.20
CA THR A 274 -23.88 12.86 0.37
C THR A 274 -24.15 13.87 -0.74
N PRO A 275 -25.42 14.08 -1.17
CA PRO A 275 -25.74 15.00 -2.25
C PRO A 275 -25.52 16.47 -1.87
N ALA A 276 -24.99 17.28 -2.79
CA ALA A 276 -24.80 18.72 -2.58
C ALA A 276 -26.04 19.57 -2.91
N ALA A 277 -26.90 19.13 -3.82
CA ALA A 277 -28.10 19.84 -4.26
C ALA A 277 -29.27 18.87 -4.53
N ALA A 278 -30.49 19.40 -4.51
CA ALA A 278 -31.71 18.65 -4.82
C ALA A 278 -31.86 18.47 -6.34
N GLY A 279 -32.33 17.31 -6.79
CA GLY A 279 -32.50 16.98 -8.21
C GLY A 279 -32.24 15.50 -8.52
N ALA A 280 -32.25 15.14 -9.81
CA ALA A 280 -31.90 13.79 -10.24
C ALA A 280 -30.37 13.62 -10.33
N VAL A 281 -29.86 12.53 -9.74
CA VAL A 281 -28.45 12.15 -9.74
C VAL A 281 -28.33 10.74 -10.31
N SER A 282 -27.34 10.51 -11.17
CA SER A 282 -27.02 9.18 -11.71
C SER A 282 -25.75 8.68 -11.05
N LEU A 283 -25.86 7.65 -10.21
CA LEU A 283 -24.71 7.05 -9.53
C LEU A 283 -24.17 5.86 -10.32
N SER A 284 -22.86 5.85 -10.58
CA SER A 284 -22.18 4.76 -11.28
C SER A 284 -20.88 4.38 -10.58
N THR A 285 -20.27 3.25 -10.95
CA THR A 285 -18.94 2.85 -10.49
C THR A 285 -18.08 2.40 -11.66
N THR A 286 -16.79 2.73 -11.64
CA THR A 286 -15.75 2.11 -12.47
C THR A 286 -14.86 1.22 -11.62
N ASN A 287 -14.07 0.31 -12.21
CA ASN A 287 -13.20 -0.57 -11.43
C ASN A 287 -11.87 -0.91 -12.12
N SER A 288 -10.91 -1.37 -11.31
CA SER A 288 -9.52 -1.62 -11.71
C SER A 288 -9.22 -3.08 -12.10
N GLY A 289 -10.25 -3.91 -12.30
CA GLY A 289 -10.11 -5.29 -12.74
C GLY A 289 -11.14 -5.61 -13.82
N GLY A 290 -11.03 -6.74 -14.50
CA GLY A 290 -11.99 -7.16 -15.54
C GLY A 290 -13.41 -7.48 -15.04
N VAL A 291 -13.91 -6.84 -13.99
CA VAL A 291 -15.30 -6.97 -13.49
C VAL A 291 -16.22 -6.07 -14.32
N ILE A 292 -17.38 -6.57 -14.74
CA ILE A 292 -18.36 -5.73 -15.44
C ILE A 292 -18.96 -4.73 -14.45
N ASN A 293 -18.89 -3.44 -14.77
CA ASN A 293 -19.51 -2.37 -14.00
C ASN A 293 -21.04 -2.51 -13.96
N PRO A 294 -21.71 -2.18 -12.84
CA PRO A 294 -23.15 -2.29 -12.74
C PRO A 294 -23.83 -1.17 -13.55
N PRO A 295 -25.11 -1.35 -13.93
CA PRO A 295 -25.93 -0.25 -14.45
C PRO A 295 -25.97 0.94 -13.47
N ALA A 296 -25.99 2.15 -14.01
CA ALA A 296 -26.10 3.34 -13.19
C ALA A 296 -27.45 3.37 -12.43
N LEU A 297 -27.40 3.77 -11.16
CA LEU A 297 -28.56 3.89 -10.29
C LEU A 297 -29.10 5.31 -10.32
N SER A 298 -30.37 5.47 -10.68
CA SER A 298 -31.06 6.75 -10.60
C SER A 298 -31.48 7.08 -9.17
N LEU A 299 -30.99 8.20 -8.65
CA LEU A 299 -31.26 8.72 -7.32
C LEU A 299 -31.97 10.07 -7.42
N THR A 300 -33.09 10.25 -6.72
CA THR A 300 -33.73 11.57 -6.61
C THR A 300 -33.38 12.21 -5.28
N THR A 301 -32.64 13.32 -5.31
CA THR A 301 -32.20 14.03 -4.11
C THR A 301 -33.15 15.17 -3.78
N TYR A 302 -33.41 15.42 -2.50
CA TYR A 302 -34.42 16.37 -2.04
C TYR A 302 -33.95 17.22 -0.87
N ALA A 303 -34.53 18.41 -0.72
CA ALA A 303 -34.27 19.26 0.45
C ALA A 303 -34.87 18.64 1.72
N PRO A 304 -34.11 18.52 2.83
CA PRO A 304 -34.61 17.92 4.06
C PRO A 304 -35.69 18.79 4.73
N LEU A 305 -36.67 18.13 5.38
CA LEU A 305 -37.58 18.81 6.31
C LEU A 305 -36.82 19.25 7.56
N SER A 306 -37.24 20.35 8.18
CA SER A 306 -36.68 20.81 9.45
C SER A 306 -37.77 21.17 10.44
N LEU A 307 -37.57 20.79 11.70
CA LEU A 307 -38.33 21.28 12.86
C LEU A 307 -37.55 22.44 13.47
N SER A 308 -38.11 23.64 13.44
CA SER A 308 -37.49 24.86 13.97
C SER A 308 -38.39 25.42 15.06
N GLY A 309 -37.92 25.47 16.32
CA GLY A 309 -38.69 26.06 17.42
C GLY A 309 -39.55 25.08 18.21
N VAL A 310 -39.09 23.85 18.47
CA VAL A 310 -39.68 23.00 19.52
C VAL A 310 -39.27 23.55 20.88
N ALA A 311 -40.12 24.37 21.48
CA ALA A 311 -39.84 25.07 22.73
C ALA A 311 -40.93 24.80 23.76
N ALA A 312 -40.51 24.41 24.96
CA ALA A 312 -41.37 24.43 26.13
C ALA A 312 -41.64 25.89 26.52
N THR A 313 -42.90 26.25 26.69
CA THR A 313 -43.25 27.57 27.21
C THR A 313 -43.02 27.54 28.73
N ALA A 314 -42.10 28.37 29.23
CA ALA A 314 -41.77 28.40 30.65
C ALA A 314 -43.04 28.68 31.49
N GLY A 315 -43.30 27.83 32.49
CA GLY A 315 -44.40 28.00 33.44
C GLY A 315 -45.81 27.63 32.96
N SER A 316 -45.98 27.06 31.75
CA SER A 316 -47.32 26.96 31.12
C SER A 316 -47.73 25.54 30.66
N ALA A 317 -47.09 24.48 31.17
CA ALA A 317 -47.46 23.06 30.91
C ALA A 317 -47.75 22.74 29.43
N SER A 318 -47.05 23.41 28.50
CA SER A 318 -47.28 23.31 27.06
C SER A 318 -45.98 23.41 26.28
N VAL A 319 -45.97 22.81 25.09
CA VAL A 319 -44.86 22.81 24.14
C VAL A 319 -45.37 23.37 22.81
N THR A 320 -44.69 24.38 22.28
CA THR A 320 -44.94 24.89 20.92
C THR A 320 -43.94 24.27 19.95
N ILE A 321 -44.39 23.89 18.77
CA ILE A 321 -43.64 23.17 17.74
C ILE A 321 -43.84 23.91 16.44
N ALA A 322 -42.81 24.58 15.93
CA ALA A 322 -42.83 25.11 14.57
C ALA A 322 -42.05 24.18 13.61
N ALA A 323 -42.57 24.03 12.39
CA ALA A 323 -41.91 23.26 11.34
C ALA A 323 -41.69 24.16 10.12
N THR A 324 -40.60 23.93 9.40
CA THR A 324 -40.29 24.63 8.14
C THR A 324 -40.11 23.58 7.05
N ALA A 325 -41.00 23.60 6.06
CA ALA A 325 -40.87 22.79 4.86
C ALA A 325 -40.23 23.66 3.75
N ALA A 326 -38.97 23.38 3.41
CA ALA A 326 -38.30 24.02 2.28
C ALA A 326 -38.50 23.17 1.02
N MET A 327 -39.69 23.24 0.41
CA MET A 327 -39.94 22.60 -0.88
C MET A 327 -39.79 23.66 -1.99
N THR A 328 -38.66 23.64 -2.71
CA THR A 328 -38.49 24.44 -3.95
C THR A 328 -39.02 23.65 -5.14
N GLY A 329 -39.93 24.27 -5.91
CA GLY A 329 -40.71 23.64 -6.98
C GLY A 329 -39.94 23.17 -8.22
N GLY A 330 -39.15 22.11 -8.07
CA GLY A 330 -38.48 21.41 -9.18
C GLY A 330 -38.97 19.98 -9.44
N ASP A 331 -39.76 19.39 -8.52
CA ASP A 331 -39.93 17.93 -8.44
C ASP A 331 -40.99 17.34 -9.39
N GLY A 332 -41.69 18.15 -10.18
CA GLY A 332 -42.66 17.64 -11.18
C GLY A 332 -43.89 16.91 -10.61
N ILE A 333 -44.05 16.83 -9.29
CA ILE A 333 -45.20 16.19 -8.63
C ILE A 333 -46.28 17.25 -8.36
N ALA A 334 -47.41 17.14 -9.08
CA ALA A 334 -48.40 18.21 -9.22
C ALA A 334 -49.55 18.20 -8.19
N SER A 335 -49.48 17.49 -7.05
CA SER A 335 -50.64 17.40 -6.15
C SER A 335 -50.34 17.09 -4.67
N GLY A 336 -50.72 18.05 -3.81
CA GLY A 336 -51.06 17.98 -2.38
C GLY A 336 -50.32 17.00 -1.46
N TYR A 337 -49.43 17.52 -0.61
CA TYR A 337 -48.80 16.78 0.48
C TYR A 337 -49.65 16.76 1.76
N GLU A 338 -49.63 15.65 2.49
CA GLU A 338 -50.17 15.52 3.86
C GLU A 338 -49.01 15.53 4.87
N TYR A 339 -49.09 16.42 5.87
CA TYR A 339 -48.13 16.48 6.96
C TYR A 339 -48.73 15.86 8.23
N ARG A 340 -47.95 15.02 8.91
CA ARG A 340 -48.36 14.32 10.13
C ARG A 340 -47.32 14.54 11.23
N LEU A 341 -47.75 15.04 12.37
CA LEU A 341 -46.90 15.25 13.56
C LEU A 341 -47.16 14.12 14.56
N TYR A 342 -46.12 13.38 14.92
CA TYR A 342 -46.15 12.29 15.88
C TYR A 342 -45.44 12.67 17.17
N ARG A 343 -45.82 12.00 18.26
CA ARG A 343 -45.19 12.14 19.56
C ARG A 343 -44.92 10.76 20.16
N ALA A 344 -43.74 10.58 20.77
CA ALA A 344 -43.38 9.38 21.52
C ALA A 344 -42.63 9.73 22.82
N THR A 345 -42.60 8.80 23.77
CA THR A 345 -41.82 8.90 25.02
C THR A 345 -40.39 8.35 24.89
N ALA A 346 -40.07 7.76 23.74
CA ALA A 346 -38.73 7.29 23.38
C ALA A 346 -38.49 7.56 21.88
N ALA A 347 -37.25 7.87 21.50
CA ALA A 347 -36.88 8.09 20.10
C ALA A 347 -37.21 6.89 19.19
N THR A 348 -37.09 5.67 19.73
CA THR A 348 -37.41 4.40 19.05
C THR A 348 -38.91 4.16 18.85
N GLY A 349 -39.76 4.93 19.53
CA GLY A 349 -41.23 4.85 19.39
C GLY A 349 -41.79 5.78 18.32
N LEU A 350 -40.96 6.61 17.69
CA LEU A 350 -41.35 7.38 16.51
C LEU A 350 -41.33 6.48 15.27
N PRO A 351 -42.33 6.54 14.39
CA PRO A 351 -42.40 5.66 13.23
C PRO A 351 -41.27 6.00 12.23
N PRO A 352 -40.51 5.01 11.71
CA PRO A 352 -39.74 5.21 10.48
C PRO A 352 -40.59 4.90 9.24
N THR A 353 -41.62 4.04 9.36
CA THR A 353 -42.45 3.51 8.26
C THR A 353 -43.73 2.81 8.76
N SER A 354 -44.15 3.03 10.02
CA SER A 354 -45.24 2.27 10.66
C SER A 354 -46.61 2.87 10.34
N THR A 355 -47.41 2.15 9.54
CA THR A 355 -48.81 2.47 9.19
C THR A 355 -49.79 2.41 10.37
N THR A 356 -49.31 2.14 11.60
CA THR A 356 -50.15 1.94 12.79
C THR A 356 -50.07 3.04 13.85
N ALA A 357 -49.18 4.02 13.72
CA ALA A 357 -49.11 5.14 14.67
C ALA A 357 -50.15 6.22 14.34
N THR A 358 -51.05 6.54 15.27
CA THR A 358 -51.96 7.68 15.12
C THR A 358 -51.20 9.00 15.32
N PRO A 359 -51.24 9.93 14.36
CA PRO A 359 -50.57 11.22 14.50
C PRO A 359 -51.22 12.07 15.60
N LEU A 360 -50.41 12.83 16.33
CA LEU A 360 -50.86 13.84 17.29
C LEU A 360 -51.62 14.97 16.56
N PHE A 361 -51.16 15.32 15.35
CA PHE A 361 -51.85 16.21 14.42
C PHE A 361 -51.67 15.72 12.98
N ALA A 362 -52.73 15.74 12.16
CA ALA A 362 -52.67 15.49 10.72
C ALA A 362 -53.22 16.69 9.96
N TRP A 363 -52.55 17.10 8.90
CA TRP A 363 -52.91 18.31 8.16
C TRP A 363 -52.58 18.19 6.67
N THR A 364 -53.52 18.57 5.82
CA THR A 364 -53.34 18.64 4.36
C THR A 364 -53.03 20.07 3.94
N GLY A 365 -51.94 20.25 3.20
CA GLY A 365 -51.53 21.57 2.72
C GLY A 365 -52.43 22.13 1.61
N PRO A 366 -52.50 23.46 1.43
CA PRO A 366 -53.22 24.06 0.32
C PRO A 366 -52.60 23.64 -1.03
N SER A 367 -53.44 23.56 -2.07
CA SER A 367 -53.02 23.23 -3.44
C SER A 367 -52.04 24.27 -4.02
N VAL A 368 -51.12 23.79 -4.88
CA VAL A 368 -49.84 24.35 -5.36
C VAL A 368 -49.83 25.80 -5.90
N GLY A 369 -50.96 26.51 -5.96
CA GLY A 369 -51.07 27.84 -6.58
C GLY A 369 -50.48 29.03 -5.80
N ASP A 370 -50.12 28.88 -4.52
CA ASP A 370 -49.85 30.02 -3.62
C ASP A 370 -48.51 29.94 -2.83
N HIS A 371 -47.60 29.05 -3.22
CA HIS A 371 -46.34 28.88 -2.49
C HIS A 371 -45.33 30.00 -2.81
N SER A 372 -45.45 31.14 -2.13
CA SER A 372 -44.27 31.96 -1.84
C SER A 372 -43.39 31.24 -0.83
N ALA A 373 -42.11 31.06 -1.14
CA ALA A 373 -41.13 30.45 -0.24
C ALA A 373 -41.21 31.01 1.19
N GLY A 374 -41.39 30.15 2.20
CA GLY A 374 -41.31 30.55 3.62
C GLY A 374 -42.53 30.25 4.52
N TRP A 375 -43.44 29.35 4.15
CA TRP A 375 -44.56 28.97 5.01
C TRP A 375 -44.14 28.03 6.16
N THR A 376 -44.47 28.39 7.42
CA THR A 376 -44.08 27.67 8.65
C THR A 376 -45.29 27.33 9.53
N PRO A 377 -45.79 26.08 9.54
CA PRO A 377 -46.86 25.67 10.45
C PRO A 377 -46.38 25.63 11.91
N SER A 378 -47.23 26.05 12.83
CA SER A 378 -47.02 25.95 14.28
C SER A 378 -48.10 25.09 14.95
N PHE A 379 -47.68 24.14 15.79
CA PHE A 379 -48.52 23.26 16.60
C PHE A 379 -48.28 23.50 18.08
N THR A 380 -49.30 23.33 18.91
CA THR A 380 -49.16 23.41 20.37
C THR A 380 -49.63 22.11 20.99
N ASP A 381 -48.72 21.38 21.65
CA ASP A 381 -49.06 20.22 22.44
C ASP A 381 -49.21 20.61 23.91
N THR A 382 -50.36 20.29 24.50
CA THR A 382 -50.69 20.54 25.91
C THR A 382 -51.00 19.26 26.67
N SER A 383 -50.81 18.10 26.04
CA SER A 383 -51.30 16.80 26.54
C SER A 383 -50.22 15.92 27.17
N GLY A 384 -48.98 16.41 27.27
CA GLY A 384 -47.85 15.68 27.84
C GLY A 384 -47.80 15.72 29.36
N ALA A 385 -47.27 14.65 29.95
CA ALA A 385 -47.00 14.57 31.36
C ALA A 385 -45.82 15.47 31.73
N THR A 386 -46.09 16.38 32.66
CA THR A 386 -45.15 17.28 33.34
C THR A 386 -43.85 16.55 33.76
N GLY A 387 -42.70 16.99 33.23
CA GLY A 387 -41.38 16.40 33.50
C GLY A 387 -40.99 15.19 32.64
N ALA A 388 -41.88 14.70 31.77
CA ALA A 388 -41.54 13.64 30.82
C ALA A 388 -40.89 14.21 29.56
N THR A 389 -39.87 13.52 29.04
CA THR A 389 -39.29 13.82 27.73
C THR A 389 -40.18 13.26 26.65
N TYR A 390 -40.56 14.12 25.70
CA TYR A 390 -41.28 13.72 24.51
C TYR A 390 -40.45 14.00 23.26
N TYR A 391 -40.49 13.04 22.35
CA TYR A 391 -39.89 13.10 21.04
C TYR A 391 -40.99 13.41 20.04
N TYR A 392 -40.73 14.33 19.12
CA TYR A 392 -41.63 14.73 18.05
C TYR A 392 -41.03 14.38 16.71
N ALA A 393 -41.86 13.87 15.80
CA ALA A 393 -41.48 13.65 14.41
C ALA A 393 -42.53 14.28 13.50
N ILE A 394 -42.09 15.00 12.48
CA ILE A 394 -42.97 15.40 11.38
C ILE A 394 -42.68 14.55 10.16
N GLU A 395 -43.73 14.02 9.56
CA GLU A 395 -43.74 13.28 8.32
C GLU A 395 -44.41 14.13 7.24
N GLY A 396 -43.84 14.15 6.03
CA GLY A 396 -44.53 14.58 4.81
C GLY A 396 -44.74 13.39 3.89
N ALA A 397 -46.00 13.09 3.56
CA ALA A 397 -46.37 12.03 2.63
C ALA A 397 -46.95 12.63 1.34
N ASP A 398 -46.60 12.04 0.20
CA ASP A 398 -47.30 12.32 -1.06
C ASP A 398 -48.59 11.49 -1.17
N GLN A 399 -49.43 11.77 -2.19
CA GLN A 399 -50.70 11.07 -2.38
C GLN A 399 -50.56 9.58 -2.75
N SER A 400 -49.35 9.08 -3.01
CA SER A 400 -49.08 7.67 -3.29
C SER A 400 -48.85 6.83 -2.02
N GLY A 401 -48.73 7.48 -0.86
CA GLY A 401 -48.57 6.82 0.43
C GLY A 401 -47.12 6.41 0.77
N ASP A 402 -46.15 6.78 -0.07
CA ASP A 402 -44.72 6.59 0.24
C ASP A 402 -44.24 7.70 1.18
N ALA A 403 -43.82 7.32 2.38
CA ALA A 403 -43.34 8.22 3.43
C ALA A 403 -41.97 8.79 3.04
N ALA A 404 -41.90 10.06 2.64
CA ALA A 404 -40.71 10.58 1.97
C ALA A 404 -39.86 11.54 2.80
N TYR A 405 -40.28 11.99 3.99
CA TYR A 405 -39.52 13.00 4.72
C TYR A 405 -39.73 12.92 6.24
N PHE A 406 -38.65 12.74 7.00
CA PHE A 406 -38.68 12.74 8.48
C PHE A 406 -37.76 13.80 9.05
N ALA A 407 -38.29 14.66 9.91
CA ALA A 407 -37.50 15.45 10.85
C ALA A 407 -37.93 15.09 12.27
N THR A 408 -36.95 14.85 13.15
CA THR A 408 -37.19 14.53 14.56
C THR A 408 -36.56 15.57 15.48
N SER A 409 -37.25 15.91 16.56
CA SER A 409 -36.72 16.76 17.63
C SER A 409 -37.26 16.28 18.98
N SER A 410 -36.63 16.65 20.09
CA SER A 410 -37.05 16.24 21.43
C SER A 410 -37.10 17.41 22.38
N VAL A 411 -38.06 17.40 23.31
CA VAL A 411 -38.20 18.42 24.35
C VAL A 411 -38.81 17.82 25.61
N VAL A 412 -38.40 18.34 26.75
CA VAL A 412 -38.94 17.95 28.06
C VAL A 412 -40.19 18.77 28.35
N TYR A 413 -41.29 18.12 28.70
CA TYR A 413 -42.51 18.82 29.12
C TYR A 413 -42.26 19.58 30.42
N PRO A 414 -42.58 20.88 30.49
CA PRO A 414 -42.15 21.71 31.62
C PRO A 414 -42.79 21.25 32.93
N GLN A 415 -41.95 21.07 33.97
CA GLN A 415 -42.40 20.72 35.32
C GLN A 415 -42.88 21.96 36.09
N GLY A 416 -43.97 21.85 36.86
CA GLY A 416 -44.33 22.89 37.83
C GLY A 416 -43.19 23.13 38.82
N ALA A 417 -42.97 24.38 39.21
CA ALA A 417 -41.78 24.81 39.94
C ALA A 417 -41.54 24.01 41.25
N THR A 418 -40.42 23.28 41.35
CA THR A 418 -39.98 22.57 42.56
C THR A 418 -38.56 23.02 42.97
N THR A 419 -38.36 23.31 44.25
CA THR A 419 -37.06 23.67 44.84
C THR A 419 -36.17 22.45 45.04
N SER A 420 -34.84 22.60 44.93
CA SER A 420 -33.90 21.50 45.16
C SER A 420 -33.96 20.97 46.60
N THR A 421 -33.96 19.64 46.73
CA THR A 421 -33.83 18.89 47.99
C THR A 421 -32.63 17.93 47.98
N THR A 422 -32.05 17.66 46.80
CA THR A 422 -30.89 16.77 46.60
C THR A 422 -30.00 17.33 45.47
N TYR A 423 -28.85 16.71 45.24
CA TYR A 423 -28.02 16.97 44.07
C TYR A 423 -27.27 15.69 43.66
N SER A 424 -26.89 15.56 42.39
CA SER A 424 -26.15 14.39 41.89
C SER A 424 -24.66 14.68 41.75
N LEU A 425 -23.83 13.66 42.00
CA LEU A 425 -22.40 13.63 41.68
C LEU A 425 -22.17 12.66 40.54
N SER A 426 -21.50 13.10 39.48
CA SER A 426 -21.10 12.25 38.35
C SER A 426 -19.68 12.57 37.88
N GLY A 427 -19.00 11.58 37.31
CA GLY A 427 -17.64 11.72 36.82
C GLY A 427 -17.02 10.37 36.46
N PRO A 428 -15.78 10.36 35.95
CA PRO A 428 -15.08 9.14 35.56
C PRO A 428 -14.75 8.26 36.77
N SER A 429 -14.86 6.94 36.60
CA SER A 429 -14.49 5.94 37.62
C SER A 429 -13.06 5.41 37.50
N ALA A 430 -12.36 5.71 36.40
CA ALA A 430 -10.97 5.33 36.16
C ALA A 430 -10.10 6.57 35.93
N LEU A 431 -9.03 6.71 36.70
CA LEU A 431 -8.12 7.85 36.69
C LEU A 431 -6.66 7.40 36.49
N THR A 432 -5.81 8.36 36.13
CA THR A 432 -4.35 8.19 36.12
C THR A 432 -3.72 9.15 37.13
N VAL A 433 -2.81 8.66 37.96
CA VAL A 433 -2.06 9.50 38.92
C VAL A 433 -1.39 10.66 38.18
N GLY A 434 -1.51 11.86 38.75
CA GLY A 434 -0.97 13.11 38.19
C GLY A 434 -1.85 13.79 37.14
N HIS A 435 -2.95 13.18 36.69
CA HIS A 435 -3.85 13.74 35.67
C HIS A 435 -5.18 14.20 36.29
N SER A 436 -5.62 15.40 35.91
CA SER A 436 -6.85 16.01 36.39
C SER A 436 -8.07 15.42 35.69
N SER A 437 -9.15 15.16 36.42
CA SER A 437 -10.43 14.71 35.87
C SER A 437 -11.60 15.50 36.45
N THR A 438 -12.57 15.84 35.61
CA THR A 438 -13.70 16.69 35.97
C THR A 438 -14.88 15.87 36.49
N TYR A 439 -15.44 16.33 37.62
CA TYR A 439 -16.65 15.83 38.23
C TYR A 439 -17.72 16.91 38.22
N THR A 440 -18.96 16.49 38.06
CA THR A 440 -20.13 17.37 37.90
C THR A 440 -21.11 17.18 39.04
N LEU A 441 -21.54 18.31 39.59
CA LEU A 441 -22.59 18.47 40.59
C LEU A 441 -23.82 19.10 39.94
N THR A 442 -25.00 18.54 40.17
CA THR A 442 -26.24 19.07 39.59
C THR A 442 -27.35 19.08 40.64
N PRO A 443 -27.85 20.27 41.05
CA PRO A 443 -29.03 20.37 41.92
C PRO A 443 -30.26 19.70 41.27
N ASN A 444 -31.09 19.03 42.06
CA ASN A 444 -32.38 18.52 41.59
C ASN A 444 -33.46 19.64 41.57
N GLY A 445 -34.67 19.36 41.09
CA GLY A 445 -35.74 20.37 41.05
C GLY A 445 -35.53 21.44 39.96
N SER A 446 -36.55 22.26 39.73
CA SER A 446 -36.62 23.20 38.61
C SER A 446 -36.32 24.66 38.98
N THR A 447 -36.14 24.97 40.26
CA THR A 447 -35.78 26.33 40.72
C THR A 447 -34.48 26.38 41.52
N GLY A 448 -33.68 25.32 41.51
CA GLY A 448 -32.43 25.27 42.26
C GLY A 448 -32.62 25.29 43.78
N PRO A 449 -31.50 25.33 44.53
CA PRO A 449 -31.51 25.42 45.99
C PRO A 449 -32.19 26.71 46.47
N SER A 450 -32.81 26.68 47.65
CA SER A 450 -33.47 27.86 48.22
C SER A 450 -32.49 28.92 48.77
N ALA A 451 -31.22 28.55 48.94
CA ALA A 451 -30.11 29.41 49.37
C ALA A 451 -28.80 28.87 48.76
N ASP A 452 -27.71 29.64 48.78
CA ASP A 452 -26.41 29.17 48.30
C ASP A 452 -25.95 27.95 49.10
N VAL A 453 -25.60 26.87 48.42
CA VAL A 453 -25.13 25.61 49.01
C VAL A 453 -23.67 25.38 48.63
N VAL A 454 -22.78 25.31 49.62
CA VAL A 454 -21.37 25.02 49.42
C VAL A 454 -21.14 23.52 49.56
N VAL A 455 -20.66 22.89 48.48
CA VAL A 455 -20.32 21.48 48.40
C VAL A 455 -18.80 21.30 48.53
N THR A 456 -18.38 20.38 49.40
CA THR A 456 -16.98 20.04 49.66
C THR A 456 -16.70 18.62 49.18
N PRO A 457 -15.88 18.42 48.13
CA PRO A 457 -15.47 17.09 47.69
C PRO A 457 -14.42 16.46 48.61
N SER A 458 -14.43 15.14 48.67
CA SER A 458 -13.56 14.33 49.50
C SER A 458 -13.14 13.05 48.77
N TRP A 459 -11.94 12.57 49.09
CA TRP A 459 -11.37 11.34 48.53
C TRP A 459 -10.70 10.55 49.64
N GLN A 460 -10.83 9.22 49.61
CA GLN A 460 -10.27 8.32 50.64
C GLN A 460 -8.75 8.17 50.58
N LEU A 461 -8.10 8.47 49.45
CA LEU A 461 -6.63 8.48 49.31
C LEU A 461 -6.12 9.91 49.09
N SER A 462 -4.86 10.07 48.66
CA SER A 462 -4.26 11.38 48.41
C SER A 462 -4.53 11.92 47.00
N GLY A 463 -4.76 13.22 46.89
CA GLY A 463 -4.95 13.96 45.64
C GLY A 463 -5.30 15.42 45.89
N VAL A 464 -5.50 16.19 44.83
CA VAL A 464 -5.83 17.62 44.89
C VAL A 464 -7.16 17.88 44.20
N PHE A 465 -8.05 18.62 44.86
CA PHE A 465 -9.29 19.14 44.27
C PHE A 465 -9.10 20.59 43.81
N SER A 466 -9.67 20.93 42.67
CA SER A 466 -9.67 22.30 42.13
C SER A 466 -11.01 22.64 41.48
N PRO A 467 -11.80 23.57 42.04
CA PRO A 467 -11.60 24.23 43.34
C PRO A 467 -11.79 23.26 44.53
N LEU A 468 -11.35 23.68 45.73
CA LEU A 468 -11.51 22.89 46.98
C LEU A 468 -12.96 22.80 47.47
N THR A 469 -13.81 23.74 47.05
CA THR A 469 -15.25 23.75 47.30
C THR A 469 -15.97 24.30 46.07
N VAL A 470 -17.23 23.90 45.88
CA VAL A 470 -18.08 24.35 44.79
C VAL A 470 -19.36 24.92 45.37
N THR A 471 -19.73 26.14 44.99
CA THR A 471 -21.02 26.74 45.38
C THR A 471 -22.09 26.45 44.34
N LEU A 472 -23.21 25.87 44.78
CA LEU A 472 -24.47 25.77 44.04
C LEU A 472 -25.34 26.99 44.43
N PRO A 473 -25.49 28.01 43.55
CA PRO A 473 -26.19 29.24 43.92
C PRO A 473 -27.68 29.05 44.16
N ALA A 474 -28.26 29.86 45.03
CA ALA A 474 -29.70 29.94 45.24
C ALA A 474 -30.42 30.21 43.91
N GLY A 475 -31.53 29.51 43.64
CA GLY A 475 -32.28 29.71 42.41
C GLY A 475 -31.71 29.02 41.17
N SER A 476 -30.49 28.46 41.25
CA SER A 476 -29.78 27.91 40.09
C SER A 476 -29.92 26.40 39.95
N THR A 477 -30.30 25.95 38.76
CA THR A 477 -30.28 24.52 38.36
C THR A 477 -29.06 24.17 37.51
N ALA A 478 -28.11 25.10 37.36
CA ALA A 478 -26.94 24.89 36.53
C ALA A 478 -26.05 23.78 37.09
N ALA A 479 -25.42 23.02 36.19
CA ALA A 479 -24.38 22.09 36.59
C ALA A 479 -23.12 22.86 36.99
N HIS A 480 -22.48 22.44 38.07
CA HIS A 480 -21.22 23.00 38.55
C HIS A 480 -20.16 21.90 38.61
N THR A 481 -18.90 22.25 38.37
CA THR A 481 -17.83 21.25 38.26
C THR A 481 -16.68 21.53 39.20
N PHE A 482 -16.02 20.47 39.65
CA PHE A 482 -14.68 20.51 40.21
C PHE A 482 -13.81 19.48 39.53
N ALA A 483 -12.50 19.66 39.60
CA ALA A 483 -11.53 18.70 39.12
C ALA A 483 -10.85 17.98 40.29
N PHE A 484 -10.48 16.72 40.07
CA PHE A 484 -9.70 15.92 41.01
C PHE A 484 -8.48 15.33 40.30
N THR A 485 -7.30 15.52 40.91
CA THR A 485 -6.02 14.96 40.45
C THR A 485 -5.48 14.01 41.52
N PRO A 486 -5.53 12.68 41.34
CA PRO A 486 -4.99 11.73 42.30
C PRO A 486 -3.46 11.81 42.33
N SER A 487 -2.85 11.72 43.52
CA SER A 487 -1.39 11.71 43.69
C SER A 487 -0.81 10.33 44.02
N VAL A 488 -1.69 9.33 44.27
CA VAL A 488 -1.31 7.95 44.57
C VAL A 488 -2.25 6.98 43.84
N ALA A 489 -1.73 5.80 43.49
CA ALA A 489 -2.52 4.75 42.87
C ALA A 489 -3.36 3.99 43.92
N GLY A 490 -4.55 3.54 43.54
CA GLY A 490 -5.46 2.81 44.42
C GLY A 490 -6.92 3.01 44.08
N SER A 491 -7.80 2.24 44.74
CA SER A 491 -9.25 2.41 44.63
C SER A 491 -9.81 2.98 45.93
N GLY A 492 -10.83 3.83 45.82
CA GLY A 492 -11.45 4.49 46.97
C GLY A 492 -12.80 5.11 46.62
N ALA A 493 -13.45 5.69 47.63
CA ALA A 493 -14.70 6.41 47.49
C ALA A 493 -14.46 7.93 47.35
N LEU A 494 -15.00 8.52 46.27
CA LEU A 494 -15.04 9.95 46.03
C LEU A 494 -16.41 10.45 46.41
N GLY A 495 -16.47 11.14 47.55
CA GLY A 495 -17.70 11.64 48.13
C GLY A 495 -17.77 13.15 48.12
N VAL A 496 -18.95 13.68 48.41
CA VAL A 496 -19.19 15.12 48.59
C VAL A 496 -20.07 15.33 49.81
N THR A 497 -19.90 16.44 50.50
CA THR A 497 -20.80 16.90 51.58
C THR A 497 -21.21 18.35 51.33
N ASN A 498 -22.36 18.78 51.87
CA ASN A 498 -22.83 20.15 51.71
C ASN A 498 -23.26 20.80 53.03
N ASN A 499 -23.26 22.14 53.07
CA ASN A 499 -23.68 22.93 54.23
C ASN A 499 -25.14 23.44 54.16
N GLY A 500 -25.87 23.15 53.09
CA GLY A 500 -27.18 23.75 52.77
C GLY A 500 -28.39 22.85 53.05
N GLY A 501 -28.17 21.65 53.61
CA GLY A 501 -29.25 20.72 53.97
C GLY A 501 -29.83 19.93 52.79
N LEU A 502 -29.20 19.97 51.62
CA LEU A 502 -29.53 19.04 50.53
C LEU A 502 -29.07 17.63 50.93
N LEU A 503 -29.74 16.59 50.42
CA LEU A 503 -29.25 15.23 50.60
C LEU A 503 -28.02 14.98 49.73
N ASP A 504 -26.91 14.57 50.36
CA ASP A 504 -25.67 14.21 49.67
C ASP A 504 -25.85 12.94 48.81
N PRO A 505 -25.33 12.90 47.58
CA PRO A 505 -25.34 11.71 46.75
C PRO A 505 -24.38 10.62 47.28
N ALA A 506 -24.61 9.38 46.85
CA ALA A 506 -23.68 8.28 47.13
C ALA A 506 -22.28 8.58 46.56
N ALA A 507 -21.24 8.20 47.29
CA ALA A 507 -19.87 8.33 46.83
C ALA A 507 -19.61 7.45 45.60
N LEU A 508 -18.83 7.95 44.64
CA LEU A 508 -18.40 7.20 43.48
C LEU A 508 -17.22 6.30 43.85
N THR A 509 -17.25 5.04 43.44
CA THR A 509 -16.05 4.20 43.48
C THR A 509 -15.14 4.58 42.31
N VAL A 510 -13.94 5.05 42.63
CA VAL A 510 -12.96 5.51 41.65
C VAL A 510 -11.68 4.70 41.82
N THR A 511 -10.97 4.42 40.71
CA THR A 511 -9.69 3.72 40.71
C THR A 511 -8.66 4.57 39.98
N ALA A 512 -7.60 4.98 40.68
CA ALA A 512 -6.44 5.64 40.09
C ALA A 512 -5.32 4.64 39.84
N ALA A 513 -4.90 4.51 38.58
CA ALA A 513 -3.72 3.72 38.21
C ALA A 513 -2.46 4.59 38.22
N ALA A 514 -1.30 3.97 38.52
CA ALA A 514 -0.01 4.63 38.31
C ALA A 514 0.16 4.95 36.81
N PRO A 515 0.82 6.07 36.45
CA PRO A 515 1.13 6.34 35.06
C PRO A 515 2.03 5.23 34.53
N SER A 516 1.66 4.67 33.40
CA SER A 516 2.40 3.62 32.75
C SER A 516 3.37 4.23 31.73
N THR A 517 4.67 3.99 31.88
CA THR A 517 5.71 4.48 30.97
C THR A 517 5.84 3.57 29.74
N GLU A 518 6.17 4.14 28.58
CA GLU A 518 6.54 3.40 27.37
C GLU A 518 7.63 2.34 27.67
N ALA A 519 7.62 1.23 26.92
CA ALA A 519 8.61 0.17 27.10
C ALA A 519 9.93 0.57 26.42
N ILE A 520 10.95 0.91 27.22
CA ILE A 520 12.31 1.17 26.75
C ILE A 520 13.09 -0.14 26.78
N ILE A 521 13.55 -0.57 25.61
CA ILE A 521 14.32 -1.79 25.39
C ILE A 521 15.79 -1.41 25.22
N THR A 522 16.66 -1.96 26.06
CA THR A 522 18.11 -1.76 25.97
C THR A 522 18.69 -2.56 24.80
N PRO A 523 19.82 -2.14 24.20
CA PRO A 523 20.40 -2.83 23.05
C PRO A 523 20.86 -4.27 23.35
N ASP A 524 21.19 -4.59 24.59
CA ASP A 524 21.59 -5.94 25.03
C ASP A 524 20.43 -6.87 25.39
N ASN A 525 19.18 -6.47 25.11
CA ASN A 525 18.03 -7.33 25.33
C ASN A 525 18.19 -8.65 24.56
N ALA A 526 18.01 -9.78 25.25
CA ALA A 526 18.22 -11.12 24.71
C ALA A 526 17.29 -11.50 23.54
N ALA A 527 16.19 -10.75 23.32
CA ALA A 527 15.33 -10.91 22.16
C ALA A 527 15.97 -10.36 20.87
N ILE A 528 16.96 -9.49 20.98
CA ILE A 528 17.60 -8.84 19.83
C ILE A 528 18.73 -9.71 19.31
N THR A 529 18.62 -10.11 18.05
CA THR A 529 19.67 -10.86 17.36
C THR A 529 20.50 -9.91 16.51
N TYR A 530 21.81 -9.92 16.69
CA TYR A 530 22.77 -9.13 15.91
C TYR A 530 23.49 -10.00 14.88
N SER A 531 23.89 -9.40 13.75
CA SER A 531 24.86 -10.03 12.84
C SER A 531 26.14 -10.39 13.60
N PRO A 532 26.74 -11.55 13.36
CA PRO A 532 27.82 -12.03 14.20
C PRO A 532 29.12 -11.27 13.90
N TYR A 533 30.00 -11.15 14.91
CA TYR A 533 31.40 -10.70 14.78
C TYR A 533 31.67 -9.24 14.37
N ASN A 534 30.64 -8.42 14.12
CA ASN A 534 30.79 -7.03 13.68
C ASN A 534 30.03 -6.00 14.54
N TRP A 535 29.67 -6.38 15.78
CA TRP A 535 29.07 -5.51 16.79
C TRP A 535 29.80 -5.58 18.12
N GLN A 536 29.85 -4.45 18.82
CA GLN A 536 29.97 -4.42 20.28
C GLN A 536 28.57 -4.12 20.84
N VAL A 537 28.03 -5.01 21.67
CA VAL A 537 26.70 -4.85 22.27
C VAL A 537 26.84 -4.70 23.78
N GLY A 538 26.15 -3.71 24.35
CA GLY A 538 26.03 -3.50 25.79
C GLY A 538 24.71 -2.80 26.14
N SER A 539 24.43 -2.68 27.44
CA SER A 539 23.15 -2.15 27.94
C SER A 539 22.86 -0.69 27.60
N GLN A 540 23.89 0.10 27.29
CA GLN A 540 23.76 1.52 26.95
C GLN A 540 23.87 1.78 25.45
N VAL A 541 24.59 0.94 24.72
CA VAL A 541 24.84 1.15 23.29
C VAL A 541 25.23 -0.16 22.61
N ALA A 542 24.72 -0.37 21.40
CA ALA A 542 25.26 -1.29 20.41
C ALA A 542 25.96 -0.50 19.30
N THR A 543 27.22 -0.81 19.01
CA THR A 543 28.06 -0.08 18.05
C THR A 543 28.59 -1.00 16.96
N SER A 544 28.51 -0.54 15.71
CA SER A 544 29.21 -1.13 14.57
C SER A 544 29.84 -0.05 13.68
N VAL A 545 30.95 -0.39 13.02
CA VAL A 545 31.64 0.44 12.02
C VAL A 545 31.56 -0.14 10.61
N ASN A 546 30.87 -1.26 10.43
CA ASN A 546 30.85 -2.01 9.18
C ASN A 546 29.46 -1.95 8.54
N PRO A 547 29.33 -1.30 7.37
CA PRO A 547 28.16 -1.49 6.52
C PRO A 547 27.92 -2.98 6.24
N GLY A 548 26.66 -3.39 6.29
CA GLY A 548 26.23 -4.79 6.23
C GLY A 548 25.98 -5.40 7.61
N ALA A 549 26.38 -4.73 8.70
CA ALA A 549 25.93 -5.08 10.03
C ALA A 549 24.41 -4.91 10.14
N TYR A 550 23.74 -5.85 10.81
CA TYR A 550 22.29 -5.80 11.01
C TYR A 550 21.91 -6.28 12.40
N LEU A 551 20.70 -5.92 12.84
CA LEU A 551 20.05 -6.51 14.00
C LEU A 551 18.57 -6.72 13.71
N ASN A 552 17.94 -7.65 14.42
CA ASN A 552 16.55 -7.97 14.19
C ASN A 552 15.85 -8.56 15.43
N PHE A 553 14.54 -8.35 15.53
CA PHE A 553 13.67 -8.84 16.60
C PHE A 553 12.19 -8.74 16.21
N CYS A 554 11.32 -9.30 17.03
CA CYS A 554 9.86 -9.15 16.95
C CYS A 554 9.35 -8.20 18.04
N PHE A 555 8.31 -7.42 17.76
CA PHE A 555 7.66 -6.56 18.76
C PHE A 555 6.15 -6.47 18.56
N THR A 556 5.39 -6.14 19.61
CA THR A 556 3.95 -5.84 19.51
C THR A 556 3.69 -4.34 19.59
N GLY A 557 2.50 -3.90 19.22
CA GLY A 557 2.08 -2.50 19.34
C GLY A 557 2.35 -1.67 18.09
N THR A 558 1.97 -0.39 18.14
CA THR A 558 1.84 0.46 16.94
C THR A 558 2.94 1.50 16.80
N ASN A 559 3.98 1.45 17.65
CA ASN A 559 5.08 2.41 17.67
C ASN A 559 6.41 1.71 17.90
N LEU A 560 7.42 2.16 17.16
CA LEU A 560 8.83 1.80 17.32
C LEU A 560 9.63 3.08 17.09
N GLN A 561 10.38 3.51 18.09
CA GLN A 561 11.42 4.53 17.94
C GLN A 561 12.77 3.90 18.20
N ILE A 562 13.73 4.20 17.34
CA ILE A 562 15.12 3.75 17.44
C ILE A 562 15.94 4.98 17.85
N ALA A 563 16.54 4.94 19.04
CA ALA A 563 17.42 6.00 19.50
C ALA A 563 18.86 5.70 19.07
N CYS A 564 19.57 6.71 18.58
CA CYS A 564 20.97 6.58 18.19
C CYS A 564 21.83 7.69 18.80
N ASP A 565 23.09 7.38 19.13
CA ASP A 565 24.10 8.38 19.46
C ASP A 565 24.83 8.81 18.19
N VAL A 566 24.56 10.05 17.75
CA VAL A 566 25.18 10.64 16.57
C VAL A 566 26.19 11.75 16.89
N THR A 567 26.54 11.93 18.18
CA THR A 567 27.34 13.07 18.66
C THR A 567 28.75 13.12 18.08
N GLN A 568 29.33 11.95 17.79
CA GLN A 568 30.67 11.81 17.18
C GLN A 568 30.62 11.63 15.67
N ASN A 569 29.42 11.55 15.06
CA ASN A 569 29.31 11.37 13.64
C ASN A 569 29.67 12.64 12.87
N LEU A 570 30.39 12.48 11.77
CA LEU A 570 30.70 13.56 10.83
C LEU A 570 29.99 13.31 9.51
N ALA A 571 29.52 14.38 8.87
CA ALA A 571 28.89 14.26 7.56
C ALA A 571 29.89 13.77 6.49
N PRO A 572 29.44 12.97 5.50
CA PRO A 572 28.10 12.39 5.37
C PRO A 572 27.76 11.35 6.46
N PHE A 573 26.57 11.47 7.04
CA PHE A 573 26.13 10.60 8.13
C PHE A 573 25.85 9.17 7.63
N PRO A 574 26.01 8.15 8.49
CA PRO A 574 25.61 6.77 8.19
C PRO A 574 24.18 6.66 7.68
N GLN A 575 23.93 5.74 6.75
CA GLN A 575 22.59 5.42 6.27
C GLN A 575 22.16 4.03 6.76
N ILE A 576 20.86 3.89 7.01
CA ILE A 576 20.26 2.72 7.67
C ILE A 576 19.01 2.32 6.90
N TRP A 577 18.85 1.03 6.64
CA TRP A 577 17.60 0.44 6.18
C TRP A 577 16.83 -0.08 7.39
N VAL A 578 15.53 0.23 7.46
CA VAL A 578 14.61 -0.38 8.43
C VAL A 578 13.50 -1.10 7.66
N THR A 579 13.40 -2.40 7.86
CA THR A 579 12.41 -3.27 7.23
C THR A 579 11.45 -3.78 8.29
N ILE A 580 10.16 -3.49 8.15
CA ILE A 580 9.09 -3.98 9.03
C ILE A 580 8.25 -4.99 8.25
N ASP A 581 8.00 -6.18 8.80
CA ASP A 581 7.13 -7.21 8.22
C ASP A 581 7.47 -7.60 6.77
N GLY A 582 8.75 -7.59 6.44
CA GLY A 582 9.23 -7.90 5.07
C GLY A 582 8.77 -6.90 4.01
N GLN A 583 8.23 -5.75 4.40
CA GLN A 583 7.84 -4.68 3.47
C GLN A 583 9.07 -4.03 2.83
N ALA A 584 8.84 -3.12 1.88
CA ALA A 584 9.93 -2.36 1.26
C ALA A 584 10.79 -1.66 2.34
N PRO A 585 12.13 -1.78 2.28
CA PRO A 585 13.01 -1.13 3.25
C PRO A 585 12.84 0.40 3.27
N GLN A 586 12.78 0.97 4.46
CA GLN A 586 12.69 2.42 4.68
C GLN A 586 14.09 3.00 4.90
N LEU A 587 14.46 4.04 4.13
CA LEU A 587 15.78 4.66 4.21
C LEU A 587 15.80 5.75 5.29
N PHE A 588 16.75 5.64 6.22
CA PHE A 588 17.05 6.68 7.18
C PHE A 588 18.51 7.11 7.09
N THR A 589 18.76 8.40 7.30
CA THR A 589 20.08 8.89 7.69
C THR A 589 20.15 8.85 9.21
N ALA A 590 21.27 8.41 9.78
CA ALA A 590 21.46 8.33 11.22
C ALA A 590 21.13 9.67 11.89
N ALA A 591 20.21 9.63 12.84
CA ALA A 591 19.71 10.77 13.61
C ALA A 591 19.51 10.34 15.06
N ALA A 592 19.39 11.30 15.99
CA ALA A 592 19.18 10.99 17.41
C ALA A 592 17.97 10.09 17.67
N THR A 593 16.93 10.20 16.83
CA THR A 593 15.74 9.35 16.85
C THR A 593 15.30 9.04 15.42
N ILE A 594 14.98 7.77 15.17
CA ILE A 594 14.43 7.27 13.92
C ILE A 594 13.07 6.62 14.23
N THR A 595 12.04 6.95 13.44
CA THR A 595 10.69 6.41 13.61
C THR A 595 10.22 5.79 12.29
N PRO A 596 10.38 4.47 12.09
CA PRO A 596 9.85 3.78 10.92
C PRO A 596 8.31 3.79 10.91
N ILE A 597 7.76 3.80 9.70
CA ILE A 597 6.33 3.55 9.46
C ILE A 597 6.07 2.07 9.73
N ILE A 598 5.06 1.77 10.54
CA ILE A 598 4.66 0.41 10.89
C ILE A 598 3.34 0.11 10.17
N PRO A 599 3.23 -1.01 9.43
CA PRO A 599 1.96 -1.48 8.89
C PRO A 599 0.91 -1.67 9.99
N ALA A 600 -0.38 -1.47 9.69
CA ALA A 600 -1.41 -1.68 10.70
C ALA A 600 -1.44 -3.15 11.16
N ALA A 601 -1.28 -3.39 12.47
CA ALA A 601 -1.48 -4.71 13.04
C ALA A 601 -2.93 -5.17 12.82
N THR A 602 -3.10 -6.44 12.47
CA THR A 602 -4.43 -7.06 12.35
C THR A 602 -4.62 -8.08 13.47
N ALA A 603 -5.85 -8.49 13.77
CA ALA A 603 -6.11 -9.54 14.75
C ALA A 603 -5.40 -10.88 14.40
N SER A 604 -5.15 -11.11 13.10
CA SER A 604 -4.37 -12.24 12.58
C SER A 604 -2.84 -12.04 12.60
N TRP A 605 -2.36 -10.81 12.80
CA TRP A 605 -0.95 -10.45 12.79
C TRP A 605 -0.65 -9.44 13.92
N PRO A 606 -0.64 -9.88 15.19
CA PRO A 606 -0.46 -9.00 16.34
C PRO A 606 1.00 -8.65 16.67
N VAL A 607 1.97 -9.29 15.98
CA VAL A 607 3.42 -9.16 16.23
C VAL A 607 4.12 -8.72 14.95
N HIS A 608 4.84 -7.61 15.01
CA HIS A 608 5.67 -7.12 13.92
C HIS A 608 7.08 -7.73 13.98
N THR A 609 7.69 -7.94 12.82
CA THR A 609 9.13 -8.22 12.67
C THR A 609 9.84 -6.95 12.25
N VAL A 610 11.04 -6.72 12.79
CA VAL A 610 11.92 -5.62 12.36
C VAL A 610 13.31 -6.12 12.07
N GLU A 611 13.88 -5.65 10.96
CA GLU A 611 15.31 -5.73 10.66
C GLU A 611 15.86 -4.33 10.42
N ILE A 612 16.94 -4.01 11.12
CA ILE A 612 17.68 -2.75 10.96
C ILE A 612 19.04 -3.11 10.39
N GLN A 613 19.34 -2.61 9.20
CA GLN A 613 20.59 -2.86 8.51
C GLN A 613 21.38 -1.56 8.35
N PHE A 614 22.65 -1.61 8.72
CA PHE A 614 23.61 -0.56 8.43
C PHE A 614 23.93 -0.54 6.94
N LYS A 615 23.19 0.26 6.16
CA LYS A 615 23.27 0.33 4.69
C LYS A 615 24.67 0.71 4.23
N SER A 616 25.16 1.86 4.68
CA SER A 616 26.39 2.47 4.19
C SER A 616 26.90 3.54 5.13
N ALA A 617 28.20 3.80 5.07
CA ALA A 617 28.86 4.91 5.73
C ALA A 617 29.84 5.55 4.75
N THR A 618 30.18 6.82 4.95
CA THR A 618 31.25 7.43 4.17
C THR A 618 32.60 6.78 4.50
N CYS A 619 33.48 6.62 3.52
CA CYS A 619 34.85 6.16 3.70
C CYS A 619 35.84 7.34 3.82
N THR A 620 35.38 8.59 3.61
CA THR A 620 36.23 9.79 3.68
C THR A 620 36.49 10.26 5.11
N GLN A 621 35.74 9.76 6.09
CA GLN A 621 35.89 10.09 7.51
C GLN A 621 36.51 8.91 8.27
N SER A 622 37.07 9.17 9.45
CA SER A 622 37.71 8.14 10.26
C SER A 622 36.70 7.09 10.71
N ARG A 623 37.03 5.81 10.49
CA ARG A 623 36.27 4.63 10.90
C ARG A 623 36.94 3.85 12.02
N TRP A 624 38.23 4.11 12.22
CA TRP A 624 39.06 3.30 13.10
C TRP A 624 39.27 3.92 14.49
N SER A 625 39.70 5.18 14.54
CA SER A 625 39.84 5.96 15.78
C SER A 625 39.96 7.46 15.45
N PRO A 626 39.01 8.32 15.86
CA PRO A 626 37.68 7.97 16.39
C PRO A 626 36.78 7.34 15.30
N GLN A 627 35.67 6.72 15.70
CA GLN A 627 34.73 6.05 14.78
C GLN A 627 33.64 7.02 14.28
N ASN A 628 34.04 8.04 13.50
CA ASN A 628 33.16 9.13 13.05
C ASN A 628 32.01 8.71 12.13
N THR A 629 31.98 7.47 11.65
CA THR A 629 30.91 6.98 10.80
C THR A 629 30.26 5.72 11.37
N SER A 630 30.42 5.46 12.67
CA SER A 630 29.78 4.32 13.33
C SER A 630 28.27 4.48 13.40
N LEU A 631 27.57 3.35 13.40
CA LEU A 631 26.18 3.24 13.83
C LEU A 631 26.18 2.89 15.33
N LYS A 632 25.57 3.74 16.15
CA LYS A 632 25.45 3.57 17.60
C LYS A 632 23.97 3.62 18.01
N ILE A 633 23.39 2.48 18.38
CA ILE A 633 21.99 2.38 18.80
C ILE A 633 21.95 2.32 20.33
N THR A 634 21.18 3.21 20.96
CA THR A 634 21.15 3.37 22.43
C THR A 634 19.91 2.79 23.08
N SER A 635 18.77 2.78 22.40
CA SER A 635 17.55 2.12 22.88
C SER A 635 16.50 1.94 21.78
N PHE A 636 15.49 1.13 22.07
CA PHE A 636 14.24 1.08 21.32
C PHE A 636 13.08 1.45 22.23
N THR A 637 12.21 2.34 21.80
CA THR A 637 11.00 2.70 22.55
C THR A 637 9.78 2.17 21.82
N LEU A 638 8.98 1.38 22.53
CA LEU A 638 7.74 0.78 22.00
C LEU A 638 6.51 1.40 22.66
N ALA A 639 5.36 1.22 21.99
CA ALA A 639 4.07 1.57 22.56
C ALA A 639 3.86 0.95 23.95
N LEU A 640 3.02 1.59 24.76
CA LEU A 640 2.70 1.11 26.09
C LEU A 640 2.15 -0.35 26.05
N GLY A 641 2.66 -1.20 26.93
CA GLY A 641 2.26 -2.61 27.03
C GLY A 641 2.80 -3.49 25.91
N ALA A 642 3.60 -2.94 24.99
CA ALA A 642 4.30 -3.71 23.99
C ALA A 642 5.35 -4.65 24.59
N THR A 643 5.58 -5.76 23.89
CA THR A 643 6.58 -6.76 24.24
C THR A 643 7.57 -6.94 23.09
N VAL A 644 8.77 -7.44 23.42
CA VAL A 644 9.76 -7.89 22.44
C VAL A 644 9.94 -9.39 22.53
N SER A 645 10.18 -10.04 21.38
CA SER A 645 10.50 -11.45 21.30
C SER A 645 11.54 -11.71 20.21
N SER A 646 12.23 -12.84 20.27
CA SER A 646 13.27 -13.17 19.30
C SER A 646 12.69 -13.62 17.96
N MET A 647 13.38 -13.28 16.88
CA MET A 647 13.18 -13.94 15.60
C MET A 647 13.89 -15.29 15.57
N THR A 648 13.40 -16.20 14.72
CA THR A 648 14.09 -17.47 14.46
C THR A 648 15.44 -17.20 13.81
N ALA A 649 16.52 -17.42 14.57
CA ALA A 649 17.87 -17.23 14.08
C ALA A 649 18.29 -18.36 13.13
N TYR A 650 19.12 -18.04 12.13
CA TYR A 650 19.88 -19.06 11.45
C TYR A 650 20.85 -19.72 12.42
N THR A 651 21.13 -21.01 12.23
CA THR A 651 21.98 -21.80 13.14
C THR A 651 23.47 -21.75 12.79
N LYS A 652 23.80 -21.21 11.61
CA LYS A 652 25.17 -21.09 11.10
C LYS A 652 25.64 -19.65 11.10
N ASN A 653 26.89 -19.43 11.51
CA ASN A 653 27.53 -18.11 11.53
C ASN A 653 28.71 -18.08 10.57
N VAL A 654 28.68 -17.14 9.62
CA VAL A 654 29.75 -16.92 8.65
C VAL A 654 30.34 -15.55 8.87
N LEU A 655 31.67 -15.45 8.83
CA LEU A 655 32.40 -14.20 8.90
C LEU A 655 33.11 -13.93 7.56
N ILE A 656 32.82 -12.81 6.93
CA ILE A 656 33.42 -12.41 5.66
C ILE A 656 34.29 -11.18 5.89
N TYR A 657 35.59 -11.32 5.65
CA TYR A 657 36.52 -10.20 5.53
C TYR A 657 36.63 -9.77 4.07
N GLY A 658 36.67 -8.47 3.81
CA GLY A 658 36.99 -7.99 2.48
C GLY A 658 37.17 -6.48 2.35
N ASP A 659 37.30 -6.06 1.10
CA ASP A 659 37.51 -4.66 0.72
C ASP A 659 36.19 -3.94 0.33
N SER A 660 36.30 -2.87 -0.45
CA SER A 660 35.19 -2.08 -1.00
C SER A 660 34.13 -2.91 -1.72
N ILE A 661 34.52 -3.99 -2.40
CA ILE A 661 33.61 -4.83 -3.18
C ILE A 661 32.72 -5.66 -2.26
N SER A 662 33.26 -6.09 -1.13
CA SER A 662 32.52 -6.85 -0.11
C SER A 662 31.69 -5.93 0.79
N GLU A 663 32.13 -4.69 1.00
CA GLU A 663 31.39 -3.65 1.73
C GLU A 663 30.13 -3.17 0.98
N GLY A 664 30.16 -3.18 -0.36
CA GLY A 664 29.09 -2.61 -1.19
C GLY A 664 29.33 -1.16 -1.59
N TYR A 665 30.59 -0.73 -1.64
CA TYR A 665 30.99 0.58 -2.11
C TYR A 665 30.61 0.76 -3.59
N LEU A 666 29.92 1.85 -3.92
CA LEU A 666 29.43 2.18 -5.27
C LEU A 666 28.55 1.11 -5.91
N SER A 667 27.84 0.32 -5.10
CA SER A 667 26.94 -0.72 -5.60
C SER A 667 25.70 -0.16 -6.32
N ILE A 668 25.39 1.13 -6.16
CA ILE A 668 24.27 1.80 -6.85
C ILE A 668 24.76 2.56 -8.09
N SER A 669 25.78 3.40 -7.94
CA SER A 669 26.33 4.24 -9.02
C SER A 669 27.70 4.80 -8.65
N ALA A 670 28.40 5.40 -9.61
CA ALA A 670 29.65 6.11 -9.35
C ALA A 670 29.43 7.36 -8.50
N VAL A 671 30.45 7.76 -7.71
CA VAL A 671 30.43 9.04 -7.01
C VAL A 671 30.47 10.17 -8.03
N GLY A 672 29.36 10.92 -8.13
CA GLY A 672 29.23 12.13 -8.94
C GLY A 672 29.10 13.36 -8.03
N SER A 673 27.98 14.09 -8.14
CA SER A 673 27.60 15.16 -7.21
C SER A 673 27.02 14.64 -5.87
N SER A 674 26.92 13.32 -5.72
CA SER A 674 26.38 12.61 -4.57
C SER A 674 27.49 12.21 -3.58
N THR A 675 27.11 11.84 -2.34
CA THR A 675 28.06 11.31 -1.36
C THR A 675 28.31 9.82 -1.58
N ASP A 676 29.50 9.34 -1.25
CA ASP A 676 29.83 7.92 -1.33
C ASP A 676 28.88 7.04 -0.49
N ALA A 677 28.44 7.52 0.67
CA ALA A 677 27.42 6.86 1.49
C ALA A 677 26.10 6.68 0.72
N SER A 678 25.66 7.69 -0.03
CA SER A 678 24.37 7.64 -0.77
C SER A 678 24.37 6.66 -1.95
N VAL A 679 25.52 6.50 -2.62
CA VAL A 679 25.67 5.62 -3.80
C VAL A 679 26.20 4.23 -3.47
N SER A 680 26.44 3.95 -2.20
CA SER A 680 26.87 2.64 -1.68
C SER A 680 25.75 1.97 -0.92
N ASP A 681 25.64 0.66 -1.03
CA ASP A 681 24.64 -0.14 -0.34
C ASP A 681 25.15 -1.57 -0.11
N SER A 682 25.37 -1.91 1.16
CA SER A 682 25.82 -3.23 1.58
C SER A 682 24.80 -4.33 1.32
N SER A 683 23.50 -4.05 1.28
CA SER A 683 22.46 -5.04 0.96
C SER A 683 22.58 -5.55 -0.48
N LEU A 684 23.17 -4.73 -1.35
CA LEU A 684 23.44 -5.07 -2.74
C LEU A 684 24.77 -5.79 -2.90
N ALA A 685 25.66 -5.78 -1.90
CA ALA A 685 26.96 -6.44 -1.97
C ALA A 685 26.83 -7.97 -1.96
N TRP A 686 27.78 -8.66 -2.59
CA TRP A 686 27.76 -10.12 -2.65
C TRP A 686 27.86 -10.78 -1.26
N ALA A 687 28.59 -10.13 -0.33
CA ALA A 687 28.86 -10.64 1.01
C ALA A 687 27.57 -10.70 1.85
N TYR A 688 26.83 -9.59 1.95
CA TYR A 688 25.55 -9.56 2.68
C TYR A 688 24.53 -10.52 2.06
N ARG A 689 24.47 -10.59 0.72
CA ARG A 689 23.56 -11.50 -0.01
C ARG A 689 23.78 -12.99 0.30
N GLN A 690 24.93 -13.38 0.87
CA GLN A 690 25.14 -14.76 1.32
C GLN A 690 24.19 -15.17 2.44
N ARG A 691 23.59 -14.22 3.17
CA ARG A 691 22.64 -14.53 4.26
C ARG A 691 21.47 -15.36 3.77
N ALA A 692 20.80 -14.88 2.73
CA ALA A 692 19.71 -15.60 2.09
C ALA A 692 20.24 -16.79 1.27
N ALA A 693 21.34 -16.63 0.53
CA ALA A 693 21.84 -17.66 -0.36
C ALA A 693 22.37 -18.92 0.35
N LEU A 694 22.90 -18.78 1.57
CA LEU A 694 23.41 -19.88 2.39
C LEU A 694 22.49 -20.27 3.55
N GLY A 695 21.47 -19.45 3.87
CA GLY A 695 20.63 -19.64 5.06
C GLY A 695 21.43 -19.56 6.36
N ALA A 696 22.33 -18.57 6.47
CA ALA A 696 23.27 -18.40 7.59
C ALA A 696 23.32 -16.94 8.06
N ASN A 697 23.66 -16.70 9.33
CA ASN A 697 23.97 -15.36 9.79
C ASN A 697 25.32 -14.92 9.21
N ILE A 698 25.39 -13.72 8.64
CA ILE A 698 26.60 -13.21 8.00
C ILE A 698 27.11 -11.99 8.75
N GLY A 699 28.35 -12.08 9.25
CA GLY A 699 29.14 -10.94 9.71
C GLY A 699 29.98 -10.41 8.57
N VAL A 700 29.67 -9.21 8.08
CA VAL A 700 30.51 -8.52 7.07
C VAL A 700 31.47 -7.60 7.80
N VAL A 701 32.77 -7.84 7.62
CA VAL A 701 33.86 -6.98 8.07
C VAL A 701 34.63 -6.54 6.85
N ALA A 702 34.17 -5.44 6.25
CA ALA A 702 34.76 -4.93 5.03
C ALA A 702 34.99 -3.43 5.08
N PHE A 703 36.08 -2.99 4.45
CA PHE A 703 36.49 -1.58 4.43
C PHE A 703 36.99 -1.17 3.05
N THR A 704 36.45 -0.07 2.55
CA THR A 704 36.84 0.48 1.26
C THR A 704 38.34 0.75 1.21
N GLY A 705 39.03 0.23 0.20
CA GLY A 705 40.47 0.41 0.02
C GLY A 705 41.37 -0.43 0.92
N SER A 706 40.84 -1.27 1.84
CA SER A 706 41.68 -2.13 2.67
C SER A 706 42.37 -3.23 1.87
N GLY A 707 43.49 -3.70 2.40
CA GLY A 707 44.18 -4.88 1.91
C GLY A 707 44.88 -5.61 3.05
N LEU A 708 45.64 -6.64 2.69
CA LEU A 708 46.49 -7.38 3.63
C LEU A 708 47.68 -6.55 4.11
N THR A 709 48.23 -5.75 3.21
CA THR A 709 49.39 -4.87 3.41
C THR A 709 49.04 -3.39 3.24
N VAL A 710 47.82 -3.10 2.80
CA VAL A 710 47.36 -1.75 2.45
C VAL A 710 46.41 -1.21 3.52
N THR A 711 46.70 0.01 4.01
CA THR A 711 45.80 0.77 4.88
C THR A 711 44.57 1.19 4.09
N GLY A 712 43.39 0.84 4.59
CA GLY A 712 42.11 1.20 4.00
C GLY A 712 41.67 2.62 4.31
N ASN A 713 40.62 3.05 3.60
CA ASN A 713 39.99 4.35 3.83
C ASN A 713 39.41 4.44 5.25
N GLY A 714 39.28 5.67 5.75
CA GLY A 714 38.85 5.91 7.14
C GLY A 714 39.89 5.48 8.20
N ASN A 715 41.17 5.53 7.85
CA ASN A 715 42.31 5.20 8.73
C ASN A 715 42.31 3.76 9.25
N VAL A 716 41.73 2.82 8.50
CA VAL A 716 41.67 1.41 8.89
C VAL A 716 43.01 0.75 8.55
N PRO A 717 43.79 0.25 9.54
CA PRO A 717 45.04 -0.42 9.26
C PRO A 717 44.86 -1.72 8.45
N PRO A 718 45.93 -2.24 7.82
CA PRO A 718 45.86 -3.47 7.03
C PRO A 718 45.32 -4.67 7.83
N LEU A 719 44.64 -5.59 7.15
CA LEU A 719 43.96 -6.75 7.77
C LEU A 719 44.89 -7.57 8.68
N THR A 720 46.18 -7.63 8.35
CA THR A 720 47.22 -8.28 9.17
C THR A 720 47.23 -7.86 10.63
N THR A 721 46.79 -6.64 10.94
CA THR A 721 46.75 -6.08 12.30
C THR A 721 45.34 -5.88 12.85
N THR A 722 44.31 -6.03 12.02
CA THR A 722 42.91 -5.69 12.36
C THR A 722 41.95 -6.87 12.31
N TRP A 723 42.41 -8.05 11.89
CA TRP A 723 41.60 -9.28 11.78
C TRP A 723 40.87 -9.67 13.08
N ASN A 724 41.30 -9.22 14.26
CA ASN A 724 40.64 -9.48 15.54
C ASN A 724 40.04 -8.23 16.19
N MET A 725 39.88 -7.14 15.46
CA MET A 725 39.44 -5.85 15.98
C MET A 725 38.15 -5.40 15.31
N LEU A 726 37.19 -4.90 16.09
CA LEU A 726 36.03 -4.17 15.57
C LEU A 726 36.45 -2.77 15.10
N TRP A 727 37.32 -2.11 15.87
CA TRP A 727 37.98 -0.83 15.55
C TRP A 727 39.22 -0.67 16.45
N GLY A 728 39.89 0.49 16.39
CA GLY A 728 41.10 0.75 17.17
C GLY A 728 40.89 0.57 18.68
N GLY A 729 41.53 -0.46 19.24
CA GLY A 729 41.49 -0.77 20.68
C GLY A 729 40.32 -1.66 21.12
N GLN A 730 39.38 -2.01 20.24
CA GLN A 730 38.24 -2.86 20.57
C GLN A 730 38.37 -4.23 19.90
N LEU A 731 38.59 -5.27 20.73
CA LEU A 731 38.66 -6.66 20.27
C LEU A 731 37.29 -7.16 19.77
N ARG A 732 37.34 -8.00 18.74
CA ARG A 732 36.23 -8.78 18.21
C ARG A 732 36.04 -10.03 19.06
N ASN A 733 34.79 -10.29 19.43
CA ASN A 733 34.41 -11.53 20.10
C ASN A 733 34.14 -12.64 19.07
N PHE A 734 34.90 -13.74 19.13
CA PHE A 734 34.72 -14.92 18.29
C PHE A 734 33.96 -16.05 19.01
N SER A 735 33.15 -15.74 20.03
CA SER A 735 32.31 -16.70 20.73
C SER A 735 30.82 -16.48 20.39
N PRO A 736 30.12 -17.48 19.82
CA PRO A 736 30.64 -18.77 19.36
C PRO A 736 31.56 -18.61 18.14
N ALA A 737 32.47 -19.57 17.91
CA ALA A 737 33.35 -19.55 16.75
C ALA A 737 32.56 -19.58 15.43
N PRO A 738 33.01 -18.90 14.36
CA PRO A 738 32.33 -18.97 13.07
C PRO A 738 32.33 -20.40 12.54
N ASP A 739 31.25 -20.82 11.88
CA ASP A 739 31.24 -22.08 11.12
C ASP A 739 32.14 -21.96 9.88
N LEU A 740 32.21 -20.76 9.30
CA LEU A 740 33.00 -20.45 8.11
C LEU A 740 33.57 -19.03 8.20
N ILE A 741 34.84 -18.87 7.85
CA ILE A 741 35.46 -17.57 7.57
C ILE A 741 35.79 -17.49 6.08
N VAL A 742 35.45 -16.37 5.45
CA VAL A 742 35.78 -16.08 4.05
C VAL A 742 36.67 -14.85 4.00
N LEU A 743 37.80 -14.95 3.31
CA LEU A 743 38.76 -13.87 3.12
C LEU A 743 38.73 -13.46 1.65
N ASN A 744 38.21 -12.27 1.36
CA ASN A 744 38.21 -11.67 0.03
C ASN A 744 38.95 -10.33 0.06
N GLU A 745 40.25 -10.42 0.25
CA GLU A 745 41.19 -9.30 0.28
C GLU A 745 42.28 -9.50 -0.77
N GLY A 746 42.89 -8.41 -1.23
CA GLY A 746 44.00 -8.46 -2.18
C GLY A 746 43.84 -7.56 -3.40
N THR A 747 42.63 -7.05 -3.68
CA THR A 747 42.40 -6.13 -4.82
C THR A 747 43.28 -4.88 -4.69
N ASN A 748 43.28 -4.27 -3.50
CA ASN A 748 44.07 -3.07 -3.22
C ASN A 748 45.56 -3.37 -3.10
N ASP A 749 45.95 -4.55 -2.59
CA ASP A 749 47.35 -5.00 -2.60
C ASP A 749 47.90 -5.09 -4.02
N GLY A 750 47.12 -5.66 -4.95
CA GLY A 750 47.47 -5.74 -6.36
C GLY A 750 47.57 -4.37 -7.02
N ALA A 751 46.56 -3.52 -6.83
CA ALA A 751 46.56 -2.14 -7.36
C ALA A 751 47.70 -1.26 -6.80
N LYS A 752 48.19 -1.58 -5.60
CA LYS A 752 49.37 -0.93 -4.98
C LYS A 752 50.67 -1.70 -5.23
N LYS A 753 50.65 -2.70 -6.11
CA LYS A 753 51.82 -3.46 -6.58
C LYS A 753 52.58 -4.15 -5.45
N ALA A 754 51.85 -4.66 -4.45
CA ALA A 754 52.43 -5.53 -3.44
C ALA A 754 53.06 -6.76 -4.11
N THR A 755 54.23 -7.18 -3.62
CA THR A 755 54.90 -8.36 -4.15
C THR A 755 54.19 -9.64 -3.67
N ALA A 756 54.29 -10.73 -4.44
CA ALA A 756 53.74 -12.02 -4.03
C ALA A 756 54.27 -12.46 -2.64
N ALA A 757 55.53 -12.18 -2.33
CA ALA A 757 56.13 -12.49 -1.03
C ALA A 757 55.52 -11.66 0.12
N ALA A 758 55.22 -10.37 -0.12
CA ALA A 758 54.57 -9.52 0.89
C ALA A 758 53.13 -9.98 1.15
N VAL A 759 52.37 -10.27 0.09
CA VAL A 759 51.01 -10.84 0.19
C VAL A 759 51.04 -12.19 0.92
N GLN A 760 51.99 -13.07 0.57
CA GLN A 760 52.16 -14.36 1.23
C GLN A 760 52.42 -14.21 2.72
N ALA A 761 53.39 -13.38 3.11
CA ALA A 761 53.75 -13.18 4.51
C ALA A 761 52.55 -12.65 5.31
N ALA A 762 51.87 -11.63 4.78
CA ALA A 762 50.70 -11.03 5.40
C ALA A 762 49.53 -12.01 5.57
N MET A 763 49.15 -12.72 4.51
CA MET A 763 48.07 -13.71 4.59
C MET A 763 48.43 -14.89 5.48
N THR A 764 49.70 -15.34 5.50
CA THR A 764 50.17 -16.40 6.40
C THR A 764 49.94 -16.01 7.86
N THR A 765 50.28 -14.78 8.24
CA THR A 765 50.03 -14.26 9.60
C THR A 765 48.55 -14.25 9.95
N VAL A 766 47.68 -13.76 9.05
CA VAL A 766 46.23 -13.74 9.27
C VAL A 766 45.69 -15.15 9.46
N LEU A 767 46.03 -16.08 8.55
CA LEU A 767 45.56 -17.46 8.60
C LEU A 767 46.04 -18.21 9.84
N GLN A 768 47.31 -18.07 10.24
CA GLN A 768 47.84 -18.68 11.46
C GLN A 768 47.09 -18.19 12.71
N ASN A 769 46.83 -16.89 12.77
CA ASN A 769 46.10 -16.29 13.90
C ASN A 769 44.63 -16.74 13.94
N LEU A 770 43.98 -16.81 12.78
CA LEU A 770 42.59 -17.30 12.68
C LEU A 770 42.48 -18.77 13.06
N VAL A 771 43.40 -19.62 12.58
CA VAL A 771 43.47 -21.05 12.98
C VAL A 771 43.73 -21.19 14.47
N ALA A 772 44.62 -20.37 15.05
CA ALA A 772 44.88 -20.41 16.49
C ALA A 772 43.66 -19.99 17.32
N THR A 773 42.90 -19.01 16.84
CA THR A 773 41.73 -18.45 17.55
C THR A 773 40.48 -19.32 17.39
N CYS A 774 40.28 -19.87 16.19
CA CYS A 774 39.10 -20.62 15.79
C CYS A 774 39.52 -21.95 15.14
N PRO A 775 40.07 -22.92 15.90
CA PRO A 775 40.76 -24.09 15.35
C PRO A 775 39.85 -25.04 14.54
N ALA A 776 38.55 -25.06 14.84
CA ALA A 776 37.56 -25.90 14.16
C ALA A 776 36.92 -25.22 12.95
N THR A 777 37.14 -23.91 12.75
CA THR A 777 36.47 -23.13 11.72
C THR A 777 37.05 -23.41 10.35
N ARG A 778 36.18 -23.60 9.35
CA ARG A 778 36.58 -23.70 7.94
C ARG A 778 36.94 -22.29 7.44
N ILE A 779 37.99 -22.17 6.65
CA ILE A 779 38.45 -20.89 6.10
C ILE A 779 38.55 -21.01 4.57
N VAL A 780 37.90 -20.10 3.86
CA VAL A 780 38.01 -19.98 2.40
C VAL A 780 38.73 -18.68 2.06
N VAL A 781 39.86 -18.79 1.37
CA VAL A 781 40.60 -17.66 0.79
C VAL A 781 40.15 -17.53 -0.66
N LEU A 782 39.45 -16.45 -0.98
CA LEU A 782 39.05 -16.15 -2.35
C LEU A 782 40.19 -15.47 -3.10
N GLN A 783 40.33 -15.79 -4.38
CA GLN A 783 41.03 -14.91 -5.32
C GLN A 783 40.30 -13.54 -5.35
N PRO A 784 41.00 -12.40 -5.23
CA PRO A 784 40.35 -11.10 -5.27
C PRO A 784 39.76 -10.81 -6.65
N TYR A 785 38.76 -9.93 -6.71
CA TYR A 785 38.08 -9.62 -7.97
C TYR A 785 38.81 -8.54 -8.77
N GLN A 786 38.93 -8.74 -10.07
CA GLN A 786 39.68 -7.84 -10.97
C GLN A 786 38.84 -6.72 -11.59
N GLY A 787 37.56 -6.99 -11.89
CA GLY A 787 36.71 -6.06 -12.64
C GLY A 787 37.17 -5.83 -14.08
N ARG A 788 37.23 -4.56 -14.51
CA ARG A 788 37.63 -4.14 -15.87
C ARG A 788 39.15 -4.05 -16.11
N ALA A 789 39.95 -4.47 -15.13
CA ALA A 789 41.41 -4.41 -15.17
C ALA A 789 42.01 -2.98 -15.28
N THR A 790 41.22 -1.94 -14.98
CA THR A 790 41.67 -0.53 -14.96
C THR A 790 42.34 -0.15 -13.64
N TYR A 791 41.91 -0.75 -12.53
CA TYR A 791 42.44 -0.50 -11.19
C TYR A 791 43.48 -1.53 -10.75
N MET A 792 43.24 -2.81 -11.07
CA MET A 792 44.19 -3.91 -10.86
C MET A 792 44.31 -4.72 -12.15
N THR A 793 45.52 -4.79 -12.70
CA THR A 793 45.83 -5.51 -13.95
C THR A 793 45.79 -7.03 -13.77
N ALA A 794 45.83 -7.78 -14.86
CA ALA A 794 45.84 -9.24 -14.82
C ALA A 794 47.13 -9.80 -14.20
N ASP A 795 48.27 -9.13 -14.44
CA ASP A 795 49.56 -9.52 -13.88
C ASP A 795 49.62 -9.23 -12.37
N GLU A 796 49.04 -8.11 -11.92
CA GLU A 796 48.89 -7.79 -10.50
C GLU A 796 47.96 -8.80 -9.81
N LEU A 797 46.82 -9.15 -10.44
CA LEU A 797 45.95 -10.22 -9.95
C LEU A 797 46.70 -11.55 -9.84
N ALA A 798 47.47 -11.93 -10.85
CA ALA A 798 48.26 -13.17 -10.85
C ALA A 798 49.32 -13.16 -9.73
N THR A 799 49.96 -12.01 -9.50
CA THR A 799 50.94 -11.80 -8.42
C THR A 799 50.30 -11.99 -7.04
N VAL A 800 49.15 -11.36 -6.80
CA VAL A 800 48.41 -11.50 -5.54
C VAL A 800 47.90 -12.93 -5.37
N THR A 801 47.31 -13.52 -6.41
CA THR A 801 46.84 -14.91 -6.43
C THR A 801 47.95 -15.89 -6.03
N THR A 802 49.14 -15.70 -6.60
CA THR A 802 50.33 -16.50 -6.27
C THR A 802 50.69 -16.38 -4.79
N GLY A 803 50.73 -15.16 -4.26
CA GLY A 803 51.00 -14.92 -2.83
C GLY A 803 49.97 -15.58 -1.90
N LEU A 804 48.68 -15.48 -2.24
CA LEU A 804 47.58 -16.10 -1.47
C LEU A 804 47.67 -17.63 -1.48
N GLN A 805 47.90 -18.24 -2.64
CA GLN A 805 48.08 -19.69 -2.75
C GLN A 805 49.32 -20.17 -1.98
N ALA A 806 50.42 -19.42 -2.06
CA ALA A 806 51.64 -19.72 -1.31
C ALA A 806 51.41 -19.60 0.22
N ALA A 807 50.57 -18.66 0.68
CA ALA A 807 50.20 -18.56 2.09
C ALA A 807 49.36 -19.76 2.56
N VAL A 808 48.35 -20.15 1.78
CA VAL A 808 47.53 -21.34 2.09
C VAL A 808 48.40 -22.60 2.17
N ALA A 809 49.33 -22.77 1.22
CA ALA A 809 50.28 -23.87 1.22
C ALA A 809 51.26 -23.81 2.42
N ALA A 810 51.73 -22.63 2.79
CA ALA A 810 52.67 -22.45 3.91
C ALA A 810 52.03 -22.76 5.27
N VAL A 811 50.76 -22.42 5.47
CA VAL A 811 50.03 -22.75 6.72
C VAL A 811 49.70 -24.25 6.79
N ASN A 812 49.50 -24.90 5.63
CA ASN A 812 49.30 -26.34 5.50
C ASN A 812 48.24 -26.91 6.48
N ASN A 813 47.06 -26.30 6.51
CA ASN A 813 45.95 -26.72 7.37
C ASN A 813 44.75 -27.15 6.52
N ALA A 814 44.22 -28.35 6.79
CA ALA A 814 43.10 -28.93 6.05
C ALA A 814 41.79 -28.12 6.13
N ASN A 815 41.67 -27.24 7.13
CA ASN A 815 40.54 -26.33 7.28
C ASN A 815 40.58 -25.12 6.34
N ILE A 816 41.71 -24.87 5.67
CA ILE A 816 41.88 -23.74 4.77
C ILE A 816 41.77 -24.22 3.33
N THR A 817 41.02 -23.49 2.50
CA THR A 817 40.89 -23.77 1.07
C THR A 817 41.02 -22.49 0.27
N PHE A 818 41.83 -22.52 -0.78
CA PHE A 818 41.86 -21.45 -1.78
C PHE A 818 40.79 -21.69 -2.84
N ALA A 819 40.00 -20.67 -3.19
CA ALA A 819 39.01 -20.75 -4.23
C ALA A 819 39.22 -19.67 -5.31
N PRO A 820 39.39 -20.06 -6.59
CA PRO A 820 39.51 -19.11 -7.69
C PRO A 820 38.17 -18.43 -7.97
N THR A 821 38.22 -17.16 -8.34
CA THR A 821 37.04 -16.33 -8.67
C THR A 821 37.02 -15.89 -10.13
N THR A 822 37.85 -16.52 -10.96
CA THR A 822 37.95 -16.23 -12.39
C THR A 822 36.56 -16.32 -13.05
N GLY A 823 36.18 -15.25 -13.75
CA GLY A 823 34.88 -15.16 -14.43
C GLY A 823 33.69 -14.78 -13.55
N TRP A 824 33.89 -14.52 -12.24
CA TRP A 824 32.79 -14.13 -11.35
C TRP A 824 32.39 -12.67 -11.55
N PHE A 825 33.40 -11.79 -11.67
CA PHE A 825 33.23 -10.39 -12.03
C PHE A 825 34.14 -10.08 -13.22
N THR A 826 33.54 -9.70 -14.34
CA THR A 826 34.23 -9.53 -15.62
C THR A 826 34.06 -8.13 -16.16
N ALA A 827 34.91 -7.74 -17.11
CA ALA A 827 34.89 -6.39 -17.66
C ALA A 827 33.57 -6.00 -18.35
N SER A 828 32.83 -6.99 -18.87
CA SER A 828 31.54 -6.81 -19.54
C SER A 828 30.37 -6.56 -18.58
N MET A 829 30.55 -6.83 -17.28
CA MET A 829 29.49 -6.62 -16.30
C MET A 829 29.33 -5.13 -15.97
N PRO A 830 28.11 -4.68 -15.63
CA PRO A 830 27.87 -3.34 -15.10
C PRO A 830 28.72 -3.05 -13.86
N SER A 831 29.42 -1.93 -13.88
CA SER A 831 30.24 -1.44 -12.77
C SER A 831 30.13 0.07 -12.72
N ALA A 832 30.26 0.63 -11.51
CA ALA A 832 30.19 2.07 -11.30
C ALA A 832 31.38 2.79 -11.98
N ASP A 833 32.58 2.28 -11.75
CA ASP A 833 33.85 2.91 -12.12
C ASP A 833 34.84 1.94 -12.81
N GLY A 834 34.37 0.75 -13.20
CA GLY A 834 35.20 -0.33 -13.72
C GLY A 834 35.78 -1.27 -12.66
N THR A 835 35.75 -0.90 -11.39
CA THR A 835 36.31 -1.67 -10.26
C THR A 835 35.21 -2.20 -9.35
N HIS A 836 34.19 -1.39 -9.09
CA HIS A 836 33.12 -1.73 -8.15
C HIS A 836 31.89 -2.24 -8.90
N PRO A 837 31.43 -3.48 -8.62
CA PRO A 837 30.26 -4.04 -9.28
C PRO A 837 28.98 -3.35 -8.81
N LEU A 838 28.10 -3.01 -9.76
CA LEU A 838 26.74 -2.60 -9.41
C LEU A 838 25.96 -3.78 -8.82
N GLY A 839 24.92 -3.49 -8.03
CA GLY A 839 24.07 -4.49 -7.39
C GLY A 839 23.45 -5.52 -8.35
N ILE A 840 23.25 -5.15 -9.62
CA ILE A 840 22.79 -6.08 -10.65
C ILE A 840 23.87 -7.13 -11.00
N SER A 841 25.14 -6.74 -11.05
CA SER A 841 26.26 -7.64 -11.34
C SER A 841 26.54 -8.58 -10.17
N THR A 842 26.39 -8.08 -8.94
CA THR A 842 26.51 -8.92 -7.74
C THR A 842 25.39 -9.96 -7.69
N ALA A 843 24.14 -9.56 -7.94
CA ALA A 843 22.98 -10.45 -7.93
C ALA A 843 23.03 -11.49 -9.06
N ALA A 844 23.40 -11.09 -10.28
CA ALA A 844 23.38 -11.96 -11.45
C ALA A 844 24.56 -12.96 -11.52
N SER A 845 25.70 -12.65 -10.90
CA SER A 845 26.92 -13.47 -11.07
C SER A 845 27.69 -13.72 -9.79
N ILE A 846 28.13 -12.66 -9.09
CA ILE A 846 29.10 -12.81 -8.00
C ILE A 846 28.49 -13.57 -6.82
N ALA A 847 27.30 -13.17 -6.35
CA ALA A 847 26.68 -13.76 -5.16
C ALA A 847 26.27 -15.23 -5.37
N PRO A 848 25.64 -15.64 -6.50
CA PRO A 848 25.33 -17.05 -6.75
C PRO A 848 26.58 -17.95 -6.86
N ARG A 849 27.65 -17.46 -7.50
CA ARG A 849 28.90 -18.23 -7.63
C ARG A 849 29.65 -18.35 -6.30
N ALA A 850 29.62 -17.30 -5.49
CA ALA A 850 30.10 -17.34 -4.11
C ALA A 850 29.30 -18.37 -3.31
N ALA A 851 27.96 -18.34 -3.35
CA ALA A 851 27.13 -19.30 -2.65
C ALA A 851 27.43 -20.75 -3.07
N ALA A 852 27.54 -21.02 -4.37
CA ALA A 852 27.90 -22.34 -4.90
C ALA A 852 29.28 -22.84 -4.44
N THR A 853 30.21 -21.92 -4.20
CA THR A 853 31.57 -22.22 -3.70
C THR A 853 31.58 -22.44 -2.19
N LEU A 854 30.82 -21.64 -1.45
CA LEU A 854 30.83 -21.63 0.02
C LEU A 854 29.91 -22.69 0.63
N ALA A 855 28.77 -22.99 0.01
CA ALA A 855 27.79 -23.94 0.54
C ALA A 855 28.38 -25.33 0.83
N PRO A 856 29.15 -25.97 -0.07
CA PRO A 856 29.76 -27.27 0.20
C PRO A 856 30.74 -27.25 1.38
N VAL A 857 31.40 -26.10 1.63
CA VAL A 857 32.34 -25.93 2.74
C VAL A 857 31.60 -25.70 4.06
N LEU A 858 30.46 -25.00 4.01
CA LEU A 858 29.61 -24.74 5.18
C LEU A 858 28.83 -25.99 5.62
N THR A 859 28.38 -26.81 4.67
CA THR A 859 27.51 -27.97 4.91
C THR A 859 28.25 -29.31 4.94
N SER A 860 29.58 -29.36 5.02
CA SER A 860 30.35 -30.63 5.07
C SER A 860 30.19 -31.40 6.40
N SER A 861 29.01 -31.30 7.03
CA SER A 861 28.41 -32.31 7.91
C SER A 861 27.09 -32.76 7.24
N ALA A 862 27.14 -33.89 6.53
CA ALA A 862 26.02 -34.68 5.96
C ALA A 862 24.81 -33.93 5.36
N THR A 863 24.81 -33.82 4.01
CA THR A 863 23.66 -33.83 3.07
C THR A 863 22.31 -33.23 3.52
N ARG A 864 21.94 -32.07 2.97
CA ARG A 864 20.62 -31.82 2.37
C ARG A 864 20.75 -30.86 1.19
N SER A 865 20.32 -31.31 0.02
CA SER A 865 20.13 -30.48 -1.18
C SER A 865 18.92 -29.56 -0.98
N PHE A 866 19.09 -28.26 -1.25
CA PHE A 866 17.96 -27.33 -1.39
C PHE A 866 17.81 -26.95 -2.86
N PHE A 867 16.59 -27.15 -3.37
CA PHE A 867 16.14 -26.62 -4.66
C PHE A 867 15.84 -25.12 -4.49
N TYR A 868 16.30 -24.30 -5.44
CA TYR A 868 15.96 -22.88 -5.53
C TYR A 868 14.56 -22.70 -6.16
N TYR A 869 13.75 -21.84 -5.55
CA TYR A 869 12.67 -21.08 -6.20
C TYR A 869 13.17 -19.67 -6.51
#